data_AF-A0A8T4JK07-F1
#
_entry.id   AF-A0A8T4JK07-F1
#
_cell.length_a   1.000
_cell.length_b   1.000
_cell.length_c   1.000
_cell.angle_alpha   90.00
_cell.angle_beta   90.00
_cell.angle_gamma   90.00
#
_symmetry.space_group_name_H-M   'P 1'
#
loop_
_entity.id
_entity.type
_entity.pdbx_description
1 polymer ?
#
loop_
_entity_poly.entity_id
_entity_poly.type
_entity_poly.pdbx_seq_one_letter_code
_entity_poly.pdbx_strand_id
1 'polypeptide(L)'
;MNVNRKNNKRVFEIIIKEIRKDRKEKSLIYILFFITLVLISFLIVFLASKLIMTGYATYLSSQGGYITEVYIEQRYNSSYYYAVYGLALRVSGFDEQISEVGTQGEIERVDVFFDCLASGSGAPILTTNATTIDFDNLVPGNLTLLDQSVGCSGLTQCPSVTFTQNTSLFVNDYNITDVPSIYTYRYDGDQTTFLVGILHDGTNFVYYTKSVGVQRAYNYAKIVNYQIMIPLPNNQTEEFYYFNDPEEECPPGGLGENINSSAWGYTFDDNNNILPNVSVTIAGYTYITGSDGYFNVSFYVVPGTYIIIGSHPDYQVYVGNITVNFTNYSVHHNITMFESLVASATVSPLIHGYVFDENNNIIDEVNVSLGNNQSTSNSAGYYYFKPQVYPGMHGIVAIKEGYDNYYYLLNVSNSSTISHNITMIAAAVNYDFPTGPYTTGPYPTGPYTEQVQQQVVTSRKKGDDYWISTREIVKEVRQNTFVEEKVGLYNLKGSVMNLQFSLSSNLQDFVKIDKSTLSINPNTFTDLVVTIYGTKPLGTYNGTLTVSGDFSQDIPITIYIVEKRSYVEALLMELDIFNKIVRPGDDLKYKLNLQNLLREQGYLVNLRIFVNEMNSTLLYSEDFSEVEIENSLTMLKEINIPKNISEGEYLLNVEADYLDYVSSVTTPFKVSLPIYLYSISGIPLWIIFVIISFFSFILLNVLVYRHYKEKKKRYRIMLDYGTLPRPGDRSVRIGNVAETKVPAYYEIEKLTTHCIVAGATGMGKSISAQVIIEECLINNVAVIVLDPTAQWSGMLRKCTDKRMLSFYPKFGLKPTDAKGFKGNVKQIINPRELIDIGKYMNPGQIQIFSLNKLDPKGIDFFVANFIRQIFRSDPRESPNLKMLLVFDEVHRLLSKFGGSGEGFLQVERSCREFRKWGLGVMLISQVLNDFVGEIKANINTEVQTRTLEETDLERIRVKYGEEFLKSLVRAEVGVAMFQNAEYNRGRPYFINFRPILHNTRRLTDEELAKYNKYNDMVDDIEDQMIQLEKEKIDIFDLKMELKLIKDKIMTGNFSVVDIYLEGLGPRVTKEWEKLGKKPKKRKINLVSEEEVKSAVLEAKKEKEKIIAKEKKVEEKPLVEKKEKDAGDGEKKLDDKSNSVSEEGVLKKDSIEINKNDDKSANENKVNNSRENVENEKKGDDKK
;
A
#
# COMPACT_ATOMS: atom_id res chain seq x y z
N MET A 1 55.08 -16.52 -15.50
CA MET A 1 54.03 -15.48 -15.30
C MET A 1 52.83 -15.60 -16.24
N ASN A 2 52.97 -15.74 -17.56
CA ASN A 2 51.83 -15.60 -18.52
C ASN A 2 50.61 -16.54 -18.31
N VAL A 3 50.75 -17.68 -17.63
CA VAL A 3 49.61 -18.58 -17.33
C VAL A 3 48.59 -17.92 -16.38
N ASN A 4 49.04 -17.20 -15.35
CA ASN A 4 48.12 -16.62 -14.35
C ASN A 4 47.23 -15.50 -14.93
N ARG A 5 47.72 -14.71 -15.89
CA ARG A 5 46.89 -13.68 -16.56
C ARG A 5 45.73 -14.30 -17.37
N LYS A 6 45.91 -15.48 -17.98
CA LYS A 6 44.82 -16.20 -18.67
C LYS A 6 43.79 -16.77 -17.69
N ASN A 7 44.22 -17.29 -16.54
CA ASN A 7 43.31 -17.81 -15.53
C ASN A 7 42.50 -16.69 -14.83
N ASN A 8 43.12 -15.54 -14.49
CA ASN A 8 42.36 -14.44 -13.89
C ASN A 8 41.28 -13.87 -14.83
N LYS A 9 41.54 -13.76 -16.14
CA LYS A 9 40.48 -13.42 -17.12
C LYS A 9 39.34 -14.44 -17.10
N ARG A 10 39.64 -15.75 -17.17
CA ARG A 10 38.62 -16.81 -17.07
C ARG A 10 37.81 -16.76 -15.77
N VAL A 11 38.43 -16.46 -14.62
CA VAL A 11 37.71 -16.33 -13.34
C VAL A 11 36.77 -15.12 -13.36
N PHE A 12 37.21 -13.98 -13.91
CA PHE A 12 36.38 -12.79 -14.05
C PHE A 12 35.24 -12.99 -15.07
N GLU A 13 35.50 -13.67 -16.19
CA GLU A 13 34.49 -14.10 -17.17
C GLU A 13 33.45 -15.04 -16.55
N ILE A 14 33.85 -15.98 -15.69
CA ILE A 14 32.94 -16.87 -14.96
C ILE A 14 32.09 -16.08 -13.95
N ILE A 15 32.69 -15.13 -13.22
CA ILE A 15 31.95 -14.25 -12.28
C ILE A 15 30.93 -13.39 -13.05
N ILE A 16 31.33 -12.78 -14.16
CA ILE A 16 30.42 -12.03 -15.04
C ILE A 16 29.32 -12.94 -15.61
N LYS A 17 29.64 -14.17 -16.00
CA LYS A 17 28.67 -15.15 -16.52
C LYS A 17 27.65 -15.55 -15.45
N GLU A 18 28.06 -15.75 -14.21
CA GLU A 18 27.17 -16.13 -13.11
C GLU A 18 26.35 -14.94 -12.58
N ILE A 19 26.91 -13.72 -12.54
CA ILE A 19 26.14 -12.48 -12.27
C ILE A 19 25.13 -12.22 -13.38
N ARG A 20 25.50 -12.43 -14.65
CA ARG A 20 24.55 -12.39 -15.78
C ARG A 20 23.49 -13.48 -15.67
N LYS A 21 23.80 -14.64 -15.09
CA LYS A 21 22.85 -15.74 -14.85
C LYS A 21 21.88 -15.41 -13.73
N ASP A 22 22.32 -14.94 -12.56
CA ASP A 22 21.43 -14.47 -11.48
C ASP A 22 20.54 -13.30 -11.93
N ARG A 23 21.10 -12.33 -12.68
CA ARG A 23 20.31 -11.26 -13.29
C ARG A 23 19.28 -11.80 -14.31
N LYS A 24 19.65 -12.83 -15.10
CA LYS A 24 18.72 -13.51 -16.02
C LYS A 24 17.65 -14.33 -15.28
N GLU A 25 17.98 -15.03 -14.21
CA GLU A 25 17.01 -15.79 -13.41
C GLU A 25 16.03 -14.88 -12.68
N LYS A 26 16.48 -13.74 -12.15
CA LYS A 26 15.60 -12.69 -11.60
C LYS A 26 14.72 -12.06 -12.68
N SER A 27 15.30 -11.71 -13.84
CA SER A 27 14.54 -11.22 -14.99
C SER A 27 13.51 -12.26 -15.47
N LEU A 28 13.87 -13.55 -15.50
CA LEU A 28 12.96 -14.65 -15.85
C LEU A 28 11.83 -14.79 -14.83
N ILE A 29 12.09 -14.63 -13.52
CA ILE A 29 11.04 -14.62 -12.49
C ILE A 29 10.07 -13.45 -12.70
N TYR A 30 10.56 -12.24 -12.99
CA TYR A 30 9.68 -11.10 -13.30
C TYR A 30 8.89 -11.30 -14.61
N ILE A 31 9.52 -11.85 -15.66
CA ILE A 31 8.87 -12.16 -16.94
C ILE A 31 7.79 -13.24 -16.74
N LEU A 32 8.07 -14.33 -16.03
CA LEU A 32 7.10 -15.39 -15.75
C LEU A 32 5.95 -14.88 -14.88
N PHE A 33 6.24 -14.04 -13.87
CA PHE A 33 5.22 -13.39 -13.05
C PHE A 33 4.31 -12.48 -13.88
N PHE A 34 4.88 -11.64 -14.75
CA PHE A 34 4.12 -10.79 -15.67
C PHE A 34 3.27 -11.62 -16.64
N ILE A 35 3.83 -12.68 -17.23
CA ILE A 35 3.10 -13.62 -18.09
C ILE A 35 1.96 -14.30 -17.33
N THR A 36 2.17 -14.77 -16.11
CA THR A 36 1.07 -15.33 -15.30
C THR A 36 0.01 -14.29 -14.99
N LEU A 37 0.39 -13.05 -14.63
CA LEU A 37 -0.56 -12.01 -14.27
C LEU A 37 -1.39 -11.55 -15.47
N VAL A 38 -0.77 -11.41 -16.65
CA VAL A 38 -1.46 -11.10 -17.91
C VAL A 38 -2.38 -12.24 -18.34
N LEU A 39 -1.93 -13.50 -18.31
CA LEU A 39 -2.77 -14.65 -18.69
C LEU A 39 -3.88 -14.93 -17.66
N ILE A 40 -3.65 -14.68 -16.37
CA ILE A 40 -4.69 -14.71 -15.34
C ILE A 40 -5.67 -13.55 -15.55
N SER A 41 -5.22 -12.36 -15.95
CA SER A 41 -6.13 -11.25 -16.32
C SER A 41 -7.00 -11.62 -17.53
N PHE A 42 -6.42 -12.18 -18.59
CA PHE A 42 -7.20 -12.70 -19.73
C PHE A 42 -8.15 -13.85 -19.33
N LEU A 43 -7.75 -14.72 -18.41
CA LEU A 43 -8.61 -15.78 -17.88
C LEU A 43 -9.74 -15.21 -17.01
N ILE A 44 -9.49 -14.16 -16.22
CA ILE A 44 -10.50 -13.43 -15.43
C ILE A 44 -11.45 -12.67 -16.36
N VAL A 45 -10.98 -12.05 -17.44
CA VAL A 45 -11.85 -11.40 -18.44
C VAL A 45 -12.67 -12.43 -19.23
N PHE A 46 -12.08 -13.56 -19.61
CA PHE A 46 -12.81 -14.67 -20.21
C PHE A 46 -13.86 -15.24 -19.26
N LEU A 47 -13.47 -15.51 -18.00
CA LEU A 47 -14.38 -15.94 -16.95
C LEU A 47 -15.46 -14.91 -16.70
N ALA A 48 -15.18 -13.61 -16.64
CA ALA A 48 -16.19 -12.54 -16.50
C ALA A 48 -17.12 -12.45 -17.73
N SER A 49 -16.63 -12.72 -18.94
CA SER A 49 -17.46 -12.80 -20.15
C SER A 49 -18.35 -14.06 -20.22
N LYS A 50 -18.09 -15.04 -19.34
CA LYS A 50 -18.90 -16.26 -19.14
C LYS A 50 -19.72 -16.21 -17.84
N LEU A 51 -19.22 -15.45 -16.86
CA LEU A 51 -19.84 -14.98 -15.63
C LEU A 51 -20.43 -13.59 -15.88
N ILE A 52 -21.17 -13.45 -16.98
CA ILE A 52 -22.35 -12.58 -17.00
C ILE A 52 -23.36 -13.26 -16.07
N MET A 53 -23.05 -13.22 -14.77
CA MET A 53 -23.90 -13.74 -13.72
C MET A 53 -25.04 -12.75 -13.53
N THR A 54 -26.26 -13.27 -13.50
CA THR A 54 -27.47 -12.50 -13.20
C THR A 54 -27.63 -12.16 -11.71
N GLY A 55 -26.60 -12.39 -10.89
CA GLY A 55 -26.55 -12.07 -9.46
C GLY A 55 -25.38 -12.77 -8.75
N TYR A 56 -24.99 -12.29 -7.56
CA TYR A 56 -23.96 -12.91 -6.71
C TYR A 56 -24.63 -13.58 -5.50
N ALA A 57 -24.16 -14.77 -5.10
CA ALA A 57 -24.67 -15.50 -3.93
C ALA A 57 -23.58 -15.63 -2.86
N THR A 58 -23.91 -15.30 -1.61
CA THR A 58 -22.98 -15.33 -0.47
C THR A 58 -23.07 -16.66 0.31
N TYR A 59 -22.03 -16.98 1.08
CA TYR A 59 -22.02 -18.16 1.95
C TYR A 59 -22.73 -17.86 3.28
N LEU A 60 -23.82 -18.56 3.58
CA LEU A 60 -24.45 -18.55 4.90
C LEU A 60 -23.98 -19.73 5.77
N SER A 61 -23.61 -19.46 7.02
CA SER A 61 -23.24 -20.47 8.01
C SER A 61 -24.49 -20.99 8.74
N SER A 62 -24.98 -22.18 8.36
CA SER A 62 -26.07 -22.87 9.07
C SER A 62 -25.56 -23.71 10.25
N GLN A 63 -26.37 -23.87 11.29
CA GLN A 63 -26.05 -24.69 12.47
C GLN A 63 -27.03 -25.88 12.60
N GLY A 64 -26.50 -27.07 12.88
CA GLY A 64 -27.31 -28.29 12.97
C GLY A 64 -28.38 -28.21 14.06
N GLY A 65 -29.64 -28.45 13.69
CA GLY A 65 -30.81 -28.37 14.57
C GLY A 65 -31.74 -27.18 14.32
N TYR A 66 -31.34 -26.24 13.44
CA TYR A 66 -32.12 -25.05 13.09
C TYR A 66 -32.53 -25.06 11.62
N ILE A 67 -33.68 -24.45 11.31
CA ILE A 67 -34.05 -24.08 9.93
C ILE A 67 -33.29 -22.79 9.59
N THR A 68 -32.65 -22.76 8.42
CA THR A 68 -32.00 -21.55 7.89
C THR A 68 -32.74 -21.13 6.62
N GLU A 69 -33.51 -20.05 6.72
CA GLU A 69 -34.15 -19.42 5.57
C GLU A 69 -33.16 -18.52 4.83
N VAL A 70 -33.32 -18.43 3.50
CA VAL A 70 -32.45 -17.61 2.64
C VAL A 70 -33.34 -16.76 1.75
N TYR A 71 -33.39 -15.47 2.06
CA TYR A 71 -34.11 -14.47 1.27
C TYR A 71 -33.25 -14.05 0.08
N ILE A 72 -33.76 -14.24 -1.13
CA ILE A 72 -33.10 -13.87 -2.39
C ILE A 72 -33.89 -12.70 -2.97
N GLU A 73 -33.26 -11.52 -3.02
CA GLU A 73 -33.86 -10.31 -3.55
C GLU A 73 -33.38 -10.07 -4.98
N GLN A 74 -34.31 -9.76 -5.90
CA GLN A 74 -34.00 -9.39 -7.28
C GLN A 74 -34.54 -8.00 -7.58
N ARG A 75 -33.64 -7.07 -7.93
CA ARG A 75 -33.97 -5.67 -8.23
C ARG A 75 -33.91 -5.41 -9.73
N TYR A 76 -34.81 -4.56 -10.20
CA TYR A 76 -34.86 -4.03 -11.57
C TYR A 76 -34.96 -2.51 -11.50
N ASN A 77 -34.32 -1.80 -12.43
CA ASN A 77 -34.53 -0.36 -12.56
C ASN A 77 -35.89 -0.13 -13.23
N SER A 78 -36.78 0.62 -12.59
CA SER A 78 -38.03 1.10 -13.20
C SER A 78 -37.84 2.52 -13.70
N SER A 79 -38.39 2.84 -14.87
CA SER A 79 -38.57 4.23 -15.30
C SER A 79 -39.83 4.86 -14.70
N TYR A 80 -40.90 4.08 -14.47
CA TYR A 80 -42.29 4.53 -14.24
C TYR A 80 -42.58 5.37 -12.98
N TYR A 81 -41.54 5.89 -12.31
CA TYR A 81 -41.66 6.77 -11.15
C TYR A 81 -40.69 7.95 -11.26
N TYR A 82 -41.16 9.13 -10.87
CA TYR A 82 -40.33 10.26 -10.43
C TYR A 82 -40.30 10.27 -8.91
N ALA A 83 -39.18 10.62 -8.28
CA ALA A 83 -39.05 10.56 -6.83
C ALA A 83 -38.44 11.84 -6.24
N VAL A 84 -39.05 12.35 -5.17
CA VAL A 84 -38.70 13.63 -4.56
C VAL A 84 -38.45 13.45 -3.06
N TYR A 85 -37.49 14.21 -2.53
CA TYR A 85 -37.19 14.26 -1.10
C TYR A 85 -36.74 15.67 -0.72
N GLY A 86 -37.12 16.17 0.45
CA GLY A 86 -36.83 17.57 0.78
C GLY A 86 -37.26 18.06 2.15
N LEU A 87 -37.02 19.34 2.38
CA LEU A 87 -37.54 20.06 3.54
C LEU A 87 -38.86 20.71 3.16
N ALA A 88 -39.97 20.17 3.68
CA ALA A 88 -41.27 20.84 3.74
C ALA A 88 -41.30 21.70 5.01
N LEU A 89 -41.29 23.02 4.85
CA LEU A 89 -41.13 23.97 5.96
C LEU A 89 -42.23 25.01 5.95
N ARG A 90 -42.61 25.45 7.14
CA ARG A 90 -43.59 26.52 7.27
C ARG A 90 -42.92 27.89 7.20
N VAL A 91 -43.40 28.76 6.31
CA VAL A 91 -42.93 30.15 6.15
C VAL A 91 -44.17 31.04 6.22
N SER A 92 -44.39 31.71 7.35
CA SER A 92 -45.60 32.51 7.51
C SER A 92 -45.59 33.71 6.54
N GLY A 93 -46.71 33.91 5.84
CA GLY A 93 -46.86 34.85 4.73
C GLY A 93 -46.38 34.33 3.37
N PHE A 94 -46.18 33.02 3.21
CA PHE A 94 -45.79 32.41 1.93
C PHE A 94 -47.01 31.85 1.17
N ASP A 95 -47.52 32.64 0.23
CA ASP A 95 -48.68 32.34 -0.61
C ASP A 95 -48.31 31.92 -2.06
N GLU A 96 -47.03 31.76 -2.36
CA GLU A 96 -46.55 31.29 -3.67
C GLU A 96 -46.77 29.79 -3.86
N GLN A 97 -47.57 29.41 -4.85
CA GLN A 97 -47.79 28.01 -5.22
C GLN A 97 -46.51 27.41 -5.83
N ILE A 98 -45.85 26.52 -5.09
CA ILE A 98 -44.64 25.82 -5.56
C ILE A 98 -45.01 24.71 -6.54
N SER A 99 -44.20 24.58 -7.59
CA SER A 99 -44.16 23.44 -8.50
C SER A 99 -42.73 22.97 -8.78
N GLU A 100 -42.59 21.73 -9.26
CA GLU A 100 -41.35 21.21 -9.85
C GLU A 100 -41.64 20.41 -11.13
N VAL A 101 -40.72 20.44 -12.10
CA VAL A 101 -40.87 19.82 -13.42
C VAL A 101 -40.32 18.38 -13.40
N GLY A 102 -41.15 17.46 -12.90
CA GLY A 102 -40.78 16.07 -12.65
C GLY A 102 -40.55 15.24 -13.92
N THR A 103 -39.34 14.72 -14.08
CA THR A 103 -38.95 13.86 -15.20
C THR A 103 -38.92 12.39 -14.80
N GLN A 104 -39.47 11.54 -15.68
CA GLN A 104 -39.56 10.10 -15.46
C GLN A 104 -38.20 9.45 -15.14
N GLY A 105 -38.13 8.70 -14.04
CA GLY A 105 -36.96 7.89 -13.64
C GLY A 105 -35.91 8.64 -12.82
N GLU A 106 -36.10 9.93 -12.56
CA GLU A 106 -35.14 10.76 -11.81
C GLU A 106 -35.49 10.85 -10.31
N ILE A 107 -34.47 11.17 -9.49
CA ILE A 107 -34.60 11.32 -8.04
C ILE A 107 -34.04 12.68 -7.62
N GLU A 108 -34.92 13.63 -7.34
CA GLU A 108 -34.58 15.04 -7.17
C GLU A 108 -34.85 15.57 -5.75
N ARG A 109 -34.26 16.72 -5.43
CA ARG A 109 -34.47 17.40 -4.15
C ARG A 109 -35.23 18.70 -4.35
N VAL A 110 -36.47 18.71 -3.89
CA VAL A 110 -37.35 19.89 -3.86
C VAL A 110 -37.60 20.25 -2.39
N ASP A 111 -37.10 21.40 -1.93
CA ASP A 111 -37.51 21.94 -0.63
C ASP A 111 -38.78 22.78 -0.86
N VAL A 112 -39.86 22.50 -0.12
CA VAL A 112 -41.18 23.15 -0.31
C VAL A 112 -41.54 23.99 0.92
N PHE A 113 -42.29 25.06 0.68
CA PHE A 113 -42.67 26.04 1.69
C PHE A 113 -44.19 26.25 1.65
N PHE A 114 -44.79 26.43 2.83
CA PHE A 114 -46.23 26.66 2.99
C PHE A 114 -46.46 27.72 4.08
N ASP A 115 -47.49 28.57 3.96
CA ASP A 115 -47.91 29.46 5.06
C ASP A 115 -48.41 28.67 6.28
N CYS A 116 -49.02 27.51 6.05
CA CYS A 116 -49.54 26.60 7.06
C CYS A 116 -48.96 25.20 6.90
N LEU A 117 -48.56 24.59 8.02
CA LEU A 117 -48.15 23.19 8.14
C LEU A 117 -48.14 22.84 9.63
N ALA A 118 -48.75 21.72 10.04
CA ALA A 118 -48.83 21.35 11.47
C ALA A 118 -47.45 21.10 12.10
N SER A 119 -47.35 21.40 13.41
CA SER A 119 -46.12 21.25 14.17
C SER A 119 -45.85 19.79 14.55
N GLY A 120 -44.81 19.21 13.97
CA GLY A 120 -44.32 17.86 14.28
C GLY A 120 -44.33 16.91 13.08
N SER A 121 -44.25 15.62 13.35
CA SER A 121 -44.29 14.56 12.35
C SER A 121 -45.73 14.06 12.15
N GLY A 122 -46.32 14.33 10.99
CA GLY A 122 -47.65 13.82 10.62
C GLY A 122 -48.38 14.65 9.57
N ALA A 123 -48.03 15.93 9.42
CA ALA A 123 -48.65 16.88 8.50
C ALA A 123 -48.65 16.34 7.05
N PRO A 124 -49.78 16.38 6.33
CA PRO A 124 -49.89 15.83 5.00
C PRO A 124 -49.28 16.77 3.96
N ILE A 125 -48.46 16.21 3.08
CA ILE A 125 -47.86 16.92 1.95
C ILE A 125 -48.40 16.25 0.70
N LEU A 126 -49.33 16.91 0.02
CA LEU A 126 -50.01 16.44 -1.17
C LEU A 126 -49.35 17.03 -2.42
N THR A 127 -49.46 16.34 -3.55
CA THR A 127 -48.99 16.83 -4.85
C THR A 127 -49.77 16.21 -6.01
N THR A 128 -49.96 16.96 -7.08
CA THR A 128 -50.66 16.55 -8.30
C THR A 128 -50.17 17.38 -9.48
N ASN A 129 -50.47 16.93 -10.70
CA ASN A 129 -50.17 17.65 -11.95
C ASN A 129 -51.22 18.72 -12.31
N ALA A 130 -52.22 18.93 -11.45
CA ALA A 130 -53.18 20.02 -11.53
C ALA A 130 -52.81 21.19 -10.60
N THR A 131 -53.15 22.42 -11.00
CA THR A 131 -52.89 23.65 -10.20
C THR A 131 -53.81 23.82 -8.99
N THR A 132 -54.78 22.93 -8.79
CA THR A 132 -55.73 22.91 -7.67
C THR A 132 -56.20 21.48 -7.40
N ILE A 133 -56.42 21.13 -6.12
CA ILE A 133 -57.06 19.89 -5.69
C ILE A 133 -58.53 20.17 -5.31
N ASP A 134 -59.46 19.31 -5.70
CA ASP A 134 -60.83 19.30 -5.15
C ASP A 134 -60.88 18.51 -3.83
N PHE A 135 -60.61 19.21 -2.72
CA PHE A 135 -60.52 18.62 -1.39
C PHE A 135 -61.83 18.00 -0.89
N ASP A 136 -63.00 18.49 -1.33
CA ASP A 136 -64.31 17.97 -0.91
C ASP A 136 -64.64 16.61 -1.56
N ASN A 137 -63.98 16.26 -2.66
CA ASN A 137 -64.20 15.03 -3.43
C ASN A 137 -63.03 14.03 -3.35
N LEU A 138 -62.06 14.23 -2.46
CA LEU A 138 -60.92 13.32 -2.26
C LEU A 138 -61.35 11.91 -1.81
N VAL A 139 -61.05 10.91 -2.65
CA VAL A 139 -61.30 9.49 -2.39
C VAL A 139 -60.03 8.64 -2.60
N PRO A 140 -59.99 7.40 -2.07
CA PRO A 140 -58.90 6.45 -2.34
C PRO A 140 -58.66 6.24 -3.84
N GLY A 141 -57.41 6.36 -4.28
CA GLY A 141 -57.05 6.31 -5.70
C GLY A 141 -57.27 4.94 -6.34
N ASN A 142 -57.97 4.88 -7.47
CA ASN A 142 -58.17 3.63 -8.20
C ASN A 142 -56.90 3.24 -8.98
N LEU A 143 -56.10 2.34 -8.39
CA LEU A 143 -54.84 1.86 -8.96
C LEU A 143 -54.98 1.28 -10.37
N THR A 144 -56.11 0.65 -10.73
CA THR A 144 -56.31 0.09 -12.07
C THR A 144 -56.51 1.18 -13.13
N LEU A 145 -57.06 2.34 -12.77
CA LEU A 145 -57.13 3.51 -13.66
C LEU A 145 -55.77 4.22 -13.75
N LEU A 146 -55.02 4.27 -12.64
CA LEU A 146 -53.67 4.84 -12.63
C LEU A 146 -52.67 4.01 -13.45
N ASP A 147 -52.71 2.69 -13.33
CA ASP A 147 -51.94 1.74 -14.14
C ASP A 147 -52.20 1.91 -15.67
N GLN A 148 -53.37 2.45 -16.03
CA GLN A 148 -53.76 2.73 -17.41
C GLN A 148 -53.24 4.10 -17.88
N SER A 149 -53.39 5.17 -17.07
CA SER A 149 -52.85 6.50 -17.42
C SER A 149 -51.31 6.53 -17.44
N VAL A 150 -50.66 5.83 -16.50
CA VAL A 150 -49.20 5.63 -16.45
C VAL A 150 -48.70 4.68 -17.55
N GLY A 151 -49.59 3.94 -18.21
CA GLY A 151 -49.24 3.02 -19.30
C GLY A 151 -48.33 1.84 -18.86
N CYS A 152 -48.36 1.47 -17.58
CA CYS A 152 -47.60 0.35 -17.05
C CYS A 152 -48.38 -0.97 -17.04
N SER A 153 -49.72 -0.91 -17.15
CA SER A 153 -50.71 -1.96 -16.87
C SER A 153 -50.21 -3.41 -17.03
N GLY A 154 -50.19 -4.16 -15.93
CA GLY A 154 -49.82 -5.58 -15.90
C GLY A 154 -48.32 -5.85 -15.68
N LEU A 155 -47.48 -4.82 -15.55
CA LEU A 155 -46.07 -4.96 -15.17
C LEU A 155 -45.90 -4.99 -13.64
N THR A 156 -44.89 -5.72 -13.14
CA THR A 156 -44.60 -5.86 -11.69
C THR A 156 -44.17 -4.57 -10.99
N GLN A 157 -43.98 -3.49 -11.75
CA GLN A 157 -43.60 -2.16 -11.29
C GLN A 157 -44.80 -1.18 -11.26
N CYS A 158 -46.01 -1.64 -11.58
CA CYS A 158 -47.20 -0.79 -11.51
C CYS A 158 -47.63 -0.44 -10.08
N PRO A 159 -48.26 0.73 -9.86
CA PRO A 159 -48.96 1.07 -8.63
C PRO A 159 -49.87 -0.05 -8.10
N SER A 160 -50.66 -0.73 -8.93
CA SER A 160 -51.51 -1.86 -8.51
C SER A 160 -50.77 -3.06 -7.91
N VAL A 161 -49.45 -3.16 -8.12
CA VAL A 161 -48.58 -4.24 -7.63
C VAL A 161 -47.65 -3.75 -6.51
N THR A 162 -47.30 -2.47 -6.47
CA THR A 162 -46.36 -1.89 -5.50
C THR A 162 -47.05 -1.25 -4.28
N PHE A 163 -48.22 -0.63 -4.46
CA PHE A 163 -49.02 -0.01 -3.38
C PHE A 163 -49.86 -1.07 -2.65
N THR A 164 -49.15 -1.90 -1.88
CA THR A 164 -49.66 -3.14 -1.26
C THR A 164 -50.30 -2.96 0.12
N GLN A 165 -50.34 -1.74 0.66
CA GLN A 165 -50.87 -1.44 1.99
C GLN A 165 -52.05 -0.47 1.89
N ASN A 166 -53.00 -0.57 2.82
CA ASN A 166 -54.05 0.44 3.01
C ASN A 166 -53.73 1.25 4.28
N THR A 167 -53.96 2.56 4.23
CA THR A 167 -53.80 3.46 5.38
C THR A 167 -54.98 4.43 5.49
N SER A 168 -54.93 5.35 6.45
CA SER A 168 -55.88 6.46 6.55
C SER A 168 -55.22 7.84 6.60
N LEU A 169 -55.91 8.81 6.03
CA LEU A 169 -55.51 10.21 5.97
C LEU A 169 -56.66 11.08 6.47
N PHE A 170 -56.34 12.07 7.32
CA PHE A 170 -57.26 13.15 7.64
C PHE A 170 -56.92 14.33 6.73
N VAL A 171 -57.94 14.93 6.11
CA VAL A 171 -57.88 16.18 5.31
C VAL A 171 -59.24 16.87 5.47
N ASN A 172 -59.29 18.20 5.68
CA ASN A 172 -60.54 18.93 5.95
C ASN A 172 -61.42 18.29 7.05
N ASP A 173 -60.83 17.84 8.17
CA ASP A 173 -61.46 17.01 9.23
C ASP A 173 -62.01 15.62 8.80
N TYR A 174 -62.06 15.30 7.50
CA TYR A 174 -62.55 14.02 7.00
C TYR A 174 -61.46 12.94 7.01
N ASN A 175 -61.76 11.79 7.62
CA ASN A 175 -60.87 10.63 7.64
C ASN A 175 -61.10 9.73 6.42
N ILE A 176 -60.27 9.89 5.40
CA ILE A 176 -60.24 9.02 4.21
C ILE A 176 -59.58 7.69 4.60
N THR A 177 -60.35 6.62 4.62
CA THR A 177 -59.87 5.26 4.93
C THR A 177 -59.57 4.45 3.66
N ASP A 178 -58.82 3.35 3.81
CA ASP A 178 -58.49 2.41 2.73
C ASP A 178 -57.69 3.04 1.56
N VAL A 179 -56.86 4.04 1.86
CA VAL A 179 -56.04 4.74 0.88
C VAL A 179 -54.83 3.88 0.48
N PRO A 180 -54.68 3.46 -0.79
CA PRO A 180 -53.58 2.60 -1.21
C PRO A 180 -52.23 3.29 -1.04
N SER A 181 -51.28 2.56 -0.46
CA SER A 181 -50.06 3.12 0.11
C SER A 181 -48.88 2.14 0.06
N ILE A 182 -47.67 2.69 0.16
CA ILE A 182 -46.41 1.97 0.34
C ILE A 182 -45.41 2.81 1.14
N TYR A 183 -44.50 2.16 1.87
CA TYR A 183 -43.35 2.84 2.45
C TYR A 183 -42.17 2.84 1.46
N THR A 184 -41.61 4.02 1.23
CA THR A 184 -40.44 4.20 0.35
C THR A 184 -39.14 3.98 1.11
N TYR A 185 -38.14 3.41 0.43
CA TYR A 185 -36.83 3.09 1.02
C TYR A 185 -36.02 4.35 1.32
N ARG A 186 -35.33 4.36 2.46
CA ARG A 186 -34.20 5.26 2.76
C ARG A 186 -32.89 4.72 2.19
N TYR A 187 -31.85 5.57 2.09
CA TYR A 187 -30.50 5.17 1.64
C TYR A 187 -29.87 4.01 2.43
N ASP A 188 -30.28 3.81 3.69
CA ASP A 188 -29.83 2.76 4.59
C ASP A 188 -30.70 1.49 4.57
N GLY A 189 -31.75 1.47 3.74
CA GLY A 189 -32.63 0.31 3.52
C GLY A 189 -33.87 0.24 4.41
N ASP A 190 -34.06 1.21 5.30
CA ASP A 190 -35.26 1.36 6.14
C ASP A 190 -36.50 1.68 5.29
N GLN A 191 -37.61 1.03 5.63
CA GLN A 191 -38.92 1.07 4.97
C GLN A 191 -40.04 1.37 5.99
N THR A 192 -39.73 2.09 7.07
CA THR A 192 -40.70 2.43 8.13
C THR A 192 -40.94 3.93 8.31
N THR A 193 -40.07 4.79 7.75
CA THR A 193 -40.20 6.25 7.85
C THR A 193 -41.20 6.84 6.87
N PHE A 194 -40.97 6.71 5.55
CA PHE A 194 -41.57 7.57 4.54
C PHE A 194 -42.72 6.88 3.80
N LEU A 195 -43.94 7.05 4.32
CA LEU A 195 -45.19 6.59 3.73
C LEU A 195 -45.58 7.43 2.51
N VAL A 196 -45.97 6.78 1.42
CA VAL A 196 -46.58 7.41 0.24
C VAL A 196 -47.93 6.76 -0.03
N GLY A 197 -48.95 7.56 -0.35
CA GLY A 197 -50.29 7.06 -0.70
C GLY A 197 -50.91 7.78 -1.90
N ILE A 198 -51.94 7.16 -2.47
CA ILE A 198 -52.59 7.59 -3.72
C ILE A 198 -54.08 7.87 -3.47
N LEU A 199 -54.49 9.09 -3.80
CA LEU A 199 -55.85 9.61 -3.76
C LEU A 199 -56.30 10.00 -5.18
N HIS A 200 -57.57 10.35 -5.32
CA HIS A 200 -58.15 10.91 -6.53
C HIS A 200 -59.20 11.96 -6.13
N ASP A 201 -59.15 13.16 -6.71
CA ASP A 201 -60.06 14.28 -6.36
C ASP A 201 -61.39 14.27 -7.15
N GLY A 202 -61.55 13.31 -8.05
CA GLY A 202 -62.68 13.20 -8.98
C GLY A 202 -62.30 13.49 -10.43
N THR A 203 -61.21 14.24 -10.65
CA THR A 203 -60.67 14.58 -11.98
C THR A 203 -59.20 14.13 -12.15
N ASN A 204 -58.39 14.28 -11.10
CA ASN A 204 -56.95 14.11 -11.08
C ASN A 204 -56.53 13.07 -10.03
N PHE A 205 -55.36 12.44 -10.23
CA PHE A 205 -54.69 11.70 -9.16
C PHE A 205 -53.94 12.66 -8.25
N VAL A 206 -54.01 12.41 -6.95
CA VAL A 206 -53.32 13.19 -5.92
C VAL A 206 -52.45 12.24 -5.11
N TYR A 207 -51.16 12.51 -5.07
CA TYR A 207 -50.18 11.74 -4.31
C TYR A 207 -49.92 12.45 -2.99
N TYR A 208 -49.70 11.72 -1.91
CA TYR A 208 -49.30 12.36 -0.65
C TYR A 208 -48.26 11.56 0.12
N THR A 209 -47.57 12.28 0.99
CA THR A 209 -46.68 11.76 2.03
C THR A 209 -46.99 12.47 3.35
N LYS A 210 -46.33 12.09 4.45
CA LYS A 210 -46.47 12.76 5.75
C LYS A 210 -45.11 13.26 6.23
N SER A 211 -45.10 14.43 6.87
CA SER A 211 -43.90 14.98 7.49
C SER A 211 -43.34 14.04 8.57
N VAL A 212 -42.02 13.95 8.70
CA VAL A 212 -41.33 13.19 9.74
C VAL A 212 -40.26 14.04 10.44
N GLY A 213 -39.71 13.55 11.56
CA GLY A 213 -38.52 14.19 12.15
C GLY A 213 -37.35 14.23 11.14
N VAL A 214 -36.63 15.35 11.08
CA VAL A 214 -35.57 15.61 10.08
C VAL A 214 -34.51 14.51 10.12
N GLN A 215 -34.41 13.74 9.02
CA GLN A 215 -33.56 12.55 8.91
C GLN A 215 -33.11 12.32 7.46
N ARG A 216 -32.44 11.20 7.18
CA ARG A 216 -31.92 10.88 5.84
C ARG A 216 -32.96 10.11 5.01
N ALA A 217 -33.10 10.52 3.75
CA ALA A 217 -33.98 9.97 2.73
C ALA A 217 -33.20 9.10 1.72
N TYR A 218 -33.56 9.10 0.43
CA TYR A 218 -32.85 8.46 -0.68
C TYR A 218 -31.34 8.79 -0.71
N ASN A 219 -30.93 9.96 -0.20
CA ASN A 219 -29.55 10.45 -0.24
C ASN A 219 -28.89 10.49 1.16
N TYR A 220 -27.80 9.73 1.35
CA TYR A 220 -27.06 9.66 2.62
C TYR A 220 -26.44 10.99 3.08
N ALA A 221 -26.20 11.92 2.16
CA ALA A 221 -25.49 13.17 2.40
C ALA A 221 -26.43 14.36 2.65
N LYS A 222 -27.75 14.13 2.70
CA LYS A 222 -28.78 15.16 2.91
C LYS A 222 -29.71 14.75 4.06
N ILE A 223 -30.19 15.76 4.79
CA ILE A 223 -31.24 15.59 5.80
C ILE A 223 -32.48 16.39 5.37
N VAL A 224 -33.64 15.79 5.57
CA VAL A 224 -34.94 16.17 5.00
C VAL A 224 -36.07 15.68 5.91
N ASN A 225 -37.29 16.19 5.75
CA ASN A 225 -38.46 15.77 6.55
C ASN A 225 -39.62 15.20 5.72
N TYR A 226 -39.51 15.15 4.39
CA TYR A 226 -40.42 14.38 3.54
C TYR A 226 -39.70 13.65 2.41
N GLN A 227 -40.36 12.60 1.91
CA GLN A 227 -39.95 11.80 0.75
C GLN A 227 -41.22 11.25 0.09
N ILE A 228 -41.27 11.29 -1.23
CA ILE A 228 -42.39 10.81 -2.05
C ILE A 228 -41.90 10.10 -3.32
N MET A 229 -42.77 9.30 -3.94
CA MET A 229 -42.52 8.60 -5.19
C MET A 229 -43.81 8.61 -6.01
N ILE A 230 -43.74 9.22 -7.19
CA ILE A 230 -44.88 9.62 -8.01
C ILE A 230 -44.86 8.79 -9.30
N PRO A 231 -45.89 7.97 -9.58
CA PRO A 231 -46.03 7.27 -10.86
C PRO A 231 -46.11 8.24 -12.04
N LEU A 232 -45.29 8.02 -13.09
CA LEU A 232 -45.26 8.86 -14.29
C LEU A 232 -45.31 8.03 -15.59
N PRO A 233 -46.07 8.47 -16.62
CA PRO A 233 -46.12 7.79 -17.90
C PRO A 233 -44.78 7.76 -18.64
N ASN A 234 -44.64 6.80 -19.56
CA ASN A 234 -43.39 6.58 -20.27
C ASN A 234 -43.00 7.75 -21.19
N ASN A 235 -41.76 8.21 -21.04
CA ASN A 235 -41.15 9.27 -21.86
C ASN A 235 -41.84 10.64 -21.76
N GLN A 236 -42.43 10.94 -20.59
CA GLN A 236 -43.05 12.23 -20.26
C GLN A 236 -42.35 12.93 -19.08
N THR A 237 -42.53 14.25 -19.05
CA THR A 237 -42.13 15.17 -17.98
C THR A 237 -43.37 16.01 -17.66
N GLU A 238 -43.77 16.07 -16.40
CA GLU A 238 -44.98 16.79 -15.95
C GLU A 238 -44.64 17.77 -14.82
N GLU A 239 -45.35 18.89 -14.75
CA GLU A 239 -45.18 19.87 -13.67
C GLU A 239 -46.08 19.48 -12.49
N PHE A 240 -45.48 19.25 -11.32
CA PHE A 240 -46.16 18.83 -10.09
C PHE A 240 -46.26 19.99 -9.11
N TYR A 241 -47.48 20.35 -8.74
CA TYR A 241 -47.80 21.37 -7.73
C TYR A 241 -47.88 20.72 -6.34
N TYR A 242 -47.48 21.43 -5.29
CA TYR A 242 -47.43 20.92 -3.90
C TYR A 242 -48.42 21.65 -3.00
N PHE A 243 -49.11 20.93 -2.12
CA PHE A 243 -50.18 21.44 -1.25
C PHE A 243 -50.09 20.84 0.16
N ASN A 244 -50.52 21.60 1.17
CA ASN A 244 -50.86 21.10 2.51
C ASN A 244 -52.38 20.87 2.63
N ASP A 245 -52.84 20.35 3.77
CA ASP A 245 -54.27 20.33 4.14
C ASP A 245 -54.74 21.77 4.47
N PRO A 246 -55.74 22.33 3.76
CA PRO A 246 -56.06 23.76 3.85
C PRO A 246 -56.83 24.15 5.14
N GLU A 247 -57.42 23.19 5.86
CA GLU A 247 -58.06 23.41 7.16
C GLU A 247 -57.16 22.97 8.34
N GLU A 248 -55.87 22.67 8.10
CA GLU A 248 -54.92 22.25 9.14
C GLU A 248 -54.70 23.36 10.20
N GLU A 249 -54.75 23.04 11.50
CA GLU A 249 -54.54 24.04 12.57
C GLU A 249 -53.10 24.59 12.55
N CYS A 250 -52.92 25.74 11.91
CA CYS A 250 -51.61 26.39 11.79
C CYS A 250 -51.05 26.76 13.17
N PRO A 251 -49.88 26.24 13.58
CA PRO A 251 -49.27 26.58 14.87
C PRO A 251 -48.82 28.05 14.90
N PRO A 252 -48.58 28.67 16.08
CA PRO A 252 -47.75 29.87 16.15
C PRO A 252 -46.29 29.50 15.83
N GLY A 253 -45.67 30.10 14.80
CA GLY A 253 -44.32 29.72 14.36
C GLY A 253 -43.98 30.16 12.94
N GLY A 254 -42.88 29.64 12.39
CA GLY A 254 -42.36 29.95 11.06
C GLY A 254 -40.82 29.86 10.97
N LEU A 255 -40.30 29.66 9.75
CA LEU A 255 -38.89 29.31 9.45
C LEU A 255 -37.84 30.24 10.11
N GLY A 256 -37.47 29.90 11.34
CA GLY A 256 -36.52 30.62 12.19
C GLY A 256 -36.46 30.07 13.63
N GLU A 257 -36.85 28.80 13.82
CA GLU A 257 -37.15 28.24 15.13
C GLU A 257 -35.93 27.68 15.88
N ASN A 258 -36.09 27.51 17.20
CA ASN A 258 -35.01 27.20 18.12
C ASN A 258 -34.56 25.72 18.04
N ILE A 259 -33.30 25.49 17.68
CA ILE A 259 -32.65 24.18 17.73
C ILE A 259 -32.26 23.87 19.18
N ASN A 260 -32.77 22.77 19.72
CA ASN A 260 -32.24 22.18 20.95
C ASN A 260 -30.82 21.66 20.72
N SER A 261 -29.85 22.31 21.34
CA SER A 261 -28.42 22.17 21.07
C SER A 261 -27.66 21.84 22.35
N SER A 262 -26.46 21.27 22.21
CA SER A 262 -25.60 20.93 23.35
C SER A 262 -24.14 21.31 23.11
N ALA A 263 -23.45 21.72 24.19
CA ALA A 263 -22.02 21.96 24.17
C ALA A 263 -21.35 21.31 25.37
N TRP A 264 -20.31 20.52 25.12
CA TRP A 264 -19.63 19.71 26.13
C TRP A 264 -18.12 19.77 26.01
N GLY A 265 -17.44 19.52 27.13
CA GLY A 265 -15.98 19.58 27.20
C GLY A 265 -15.47 19.59 28.64
N TYR A 266 -14.22 20.00 28.81
CA TYR A 266 -13.51 20.00 30.08
C TYR A 266 -12.89 21.37 30.38
N THR A 267 -12.87 21.74 31.67
CA THR A 267 -12.22 22.95 32.20
C THR A 267 -10.85 22.66 32.82
N PHE A 268 -9.87 23.51 32.50
CA PHE A 268 -8.49 23.40 32.95
C PHE A 268 -7.94 24.71 33.52
N ASP A 269 -6.92 24.61 34.38
CA ASP A 269 -6.05 25.74 34.73
C ASP A 269 -4.97 26.00 33.65
N ASP A 270 -4.20 27.07 33.80
CA ASP A 270 -3.11 27.46 32.89
C ASP A 270 -1.89 26.52 32.93
N ASN A 271 -1.83 25.64 33.93
CA ASN A 271 -0.87 24.54 34.05
C ASN A 271 -1.42 23.21 33.49
N ASN A 272 -2.61 23.25 32.87
CA ASN A 272 -3.34 22.14 32.25
C ASN A 272 -3.77 21.03 33.25
N ASN A 273 -3.95 21.37 34.53
CA ASN A 273 -4.67 20.52 35.49
C ASN A 273 -6.18 20.68 35.33
N ILE A 274 -6.96 19.69 35.80
CA ILE A 274 -8.43 19.75 35.83
C ILE A 274 -8.90 20.82 36.83
N LEU A 275 -9.77 21.73 36.39
CA LEU A 275 -10.35 22.80 37.21
C LEU A 275 -11.86 22.56 37.43
N PRO A 276 -12.30 22.07 38.60
CA PRO A 276 -13.71 21.84 38.91
C PRO A 276 -14.46 23.11 39.33
N ASN A 277 -15.79 23.03 39.51
CA ASN A 277 -16.66 24.13 39.97
C ASN A 277 -16.70 25.37 39.07
N VAL A 278 -16.29 25.28 37.80
CA VAL A 278 -16.38 26.37 36.83
C VAL A 278 -17.82 26.48 36.35
N SER A 279 -18.40 27.68 36.44
CA SER A 279 -19.72 28.01 35.89
C SER A 279 -19.57 28.38 34.41
N VAL A 280 -20.01 27.47 33.54
CA VAL A 280 -19.99 27.59 32.08
C VAL A 280 -21.38 27.98 31.58
N THR A 281 -21.48 29.09 30.84
CA THR A 281 -22.75 29.68 30.40
C THR A 281 -22.78 29.91 28.88
N ILE A 282 -23.93 29.62 28.24
CA ILE A 282 -24.19 29.73 26.79
C ILE A 282 -25.65 30.17 26.59
N ALA A 283 -25.90 31.26 25.86
CA ALA A 283 -27.26 31.77 25.59
C ALA A 283 -28.16 31.89 26.85
N GLY A 284 -27.56 32.30 27.97
CA GLY A 284 -28.20 32.35 29.29
C GLY A 284 -28.21 31.03 30.10
N TYR A 285 -28.15 29.86 29.44
CA TYR A 285 -28.15 28.55 30.08
C TYR A 285 -26.80 28.26 30.76
N THR A 286 -26.81 27.86 32.03
CA THR A 286 -25.60 27.69 32.87
C THR A 286 -25.44 26.27 33.41
N TYR A 287 -24.21 25.74 33.36
CA TYR A 287 -23.82 24.45 33.96
C TYR A 287 -22.55 24.64 34.82
N ILE A 288 -22.44 23.92 35.95
CA ILE A 288 -21.27 23.99 36.84
C ILE A 288 -20.48 22.68 36.73
N THR A 289 -19.16 22.76 36.46
CA THR A 289 -18.34 21.57 36.20
C THR A 289 -18.16 20.66 37.41
N GLY A 290 -18.14 19.35 37.14
CA GLY A 290 -17.92 18.32 38.16
C GLY A 290 -16.49 18.30 38.70
N SER A 291 -16.21 17.37 39.62
CA SER A 291 -14.86 17.15 40.19
C SER A 291 -13.80 16.69 39.17
N ASP A 292 -14.24 16.31 37.98
CA ASP A 292 -13.47 15.93 36.79
C ASP A 292 -13.34 17.07 35.76
N GLY A 293 -13.89 18.25 36.06
CA GLY A 293 -13.90 19.41 35.16
C GLY A 293 -14.86 19.29 33.97
N TYR A 294 -15.69 18.23 33.91
CA TYR A 294 -16.59 18.02 32.77
C TYR A 294 -17.83 18.93 32.83
N PHE A 295 -18.24 19.46 31.68
CA PHE A 295 -19.55 20.08 31.47
C PHE A 295 -20.28 19.52 30.26
N ASN A 296 -21.61 19.62 30.30
CA ASN A 296 -22.50 19.49 29.15
C ASN A 296 -23.69 20.45 29.33
N VAL A 297 -23.65 21.61 28.67
CA VAL A 297 -24.76 22.57 28.65
C VAL A 297 -25.71 22.17 27.53
N SER A 298 -27.01 22.05 27.82
CA SER A 298 -28.06 21.97 26.79
C SER A 298 -28.83 23.30 26.74
N PHE A 299 -29.11 23.81 25.54
CA PHE A 299 -29.64 25.16 25.32
C PHE A 299 -30.43 25.23 24.01
N TYR A 300 -31.48 26.05 23.99
CA TYR A 300 -32.33 26.26 22.81
C TYR A 300 -31.93 27.57 22.12
N VAL A 301 -31.50 27.50 20.86
CA VAL A 301 -31.07 28.67 20.06
C VAL A 301 -31.34 28.50 18.58
N VAL A 302 -31.51 29.61 17.85
CA VAL A 302 -31.55 29.60 16.38
C VAL A 302 -30.16 29.23 15.78
N PRO A 303 -30.04 28.94 14.47
CA PRO A 303 -28.73 28.77 13.83
C PRO A 303 -27.89 30.05 13.95
N GLY A 304 -26.72 29.97 14.58
CA GLY A 304 -25.96 31.17 14.96
C GLY A 304 -24.56 30.90 15.50
N THR A 305 -23.93 31.96 16.02
CA THR A 305 -22.67 31.88 16.78
C THR A 305 -22.84 32.62 18.09
N TYR A 306 -22.57 31.93 19.19
CA TYR A 306 -22.93 32.33 20.55
C TYR A 306 -21.70 32.43 21.44
N ILE A 307 -21.74 33.32 22.43
CA ILE A 307 -20.64 33.57 23.34
C ILE A 307 -20.70 32.58 24.51
N ILE A 308 -19.67 31.73 24.63
CA ILE A 308 -19.47 30.82 25.77
C ILE A 308 -18.60 31.52 26.83
N ILE A 309 -19.11 31.58 28.06
CA ILE A 309 -18.42 32.22 29.19
C ILE A 309 -18.11 31.17 30.26
N GLY A 310 -16.86 31.11 30.72
CA GLY A 310 -16.45 30.28 31.87
C GLY A 310 -16.03 31.17 33.04
N SER A 311 -16.63 31.00 34.21
CA SER A 311 -16.40 31.83 35.39
C SER A 311 -16.13 30.98 36.64
N HIS A 312 -15.16 31.41 37.45
CA HIS A 312 -14.77 30.77 38.71
C HIS A 312 -14.15 31.85 39.63
N PRO A 313 -14.43 31.89 40.95
CA PRO A 313 -14.06 33.02 41.82
C PRO A 313 -12.56 33.39 41.83
N ASP A 314 -11.69 32.38 41.80
CA ASP A 314 -10.23 32.57 41.92
C ASP A 314 -9.49 32.74 40.57
N TYR A 315 -10.21 32.68 39.44
CA TYR A 315 -9.63 32.69 38.09
C TYR A 315 -10.24 33.81 37.23
N GLN A 316 -9.54 34.18 36.16
CA GLN A 316 -9.99 35.17 35.18
C GLN A 316 -11.08 34.55 34.30
N VAL A 317 -12.14 35.33 34.04
CA VAL A 317 -13.28 34.90 33.22
C VAL A 317 -12.82 34.53 31.81
N TYR A 318 -13.09 33.29 31.41
CA TYR A 318 -12.90 32.81 30.04
C TYR A 318 -14.05 33.28 29.17
N VAL A 319 -13.74 33.72 27.95
CA VAL A 319 -14.72 34.07 26.92
C VAL A 319 -14.27 33.46 25.60
N GLY A 320 -15.18 32.77 24.92
CA GLY A 320 -14.98 32.23 23.58
C GLY A 320 -16.29 32.21 22.79
N ASN A 321 -16.25 31.71 21.57
CA ASN A 321 -17.41 31.61 20.68
C ASN A 321 -17.63 30.16 20.24
N ILE A 322 -18.90 29.73 20.13
CA ILE A 322 -19.29 28.46 19.53
C ILE A 322 -20.28 28.69 18.37
N THR A 323 -20.21 27.91 17.31
CA THR A 323 -21.12 28.01 16.16
C THR A 323 -22.04 26.80 16.08
N VAL A 324 -23.35 27.05 16.03
CA VAL A 324 -24.43 26.07 16.09
C VAL A 324 -25.29 26.18 14.83
N ASN A 325 -25.62 25.05 14.20
CA ASN A 325 -26.54 25.01 13.06
C ASN A 325 -27.19 23.62 12.90
N PHE A 326 -28.11 23.50 11.93
CA PHE A 326 -28.88 22.27 11.67
C PHE A 326 -28.04 20.99 11.41
N THR A 327 -26.75 21.08 11.08
CA THR A 327 -25.86 19.92 10.90
C THR A 327 -24.80 19.78 11.99
N ASN A 328 -24.63 20.79 12.85
CA ASN A 328 -23.68 20.82 13.95
C ASN A 328 -24.31 21.49 15.19
N TYR A 329 -25.20 20.75 15.86
CA TYR A 329 -25.92 21.17 17.08
C TYR A 329 -25.36 20.53 18.38
N SER A 330 -24.29 19.74 18.28
CA SER A 330 -23.56 19.13 19.41
C SER A 330 -22.08 19.51 19.31
N VAL A 331 -21.66 20.58 20.00
CA VAL A 331 -20.32 21.17 19.87
C VAL A 331 -19.40 20.70 21.00
N HIS A 332 -18.19 20.25 20.66
CA HIS A 332 -17.14 19.98 21.65
C HIS A 332 -16.23 21.20 21.82
N HIS A 333 -16.11 21.72 23.05
CA HIS A 333 -15.31 22.91 23.35
C HIS A 333 -14.64 22.80 24.72
N ASN A 334 -13.32 22.90 24.80
CA ASN A 334 -12.58 22.91 26.07
C ASN A 334 -12.25 24.34 26.51
N ILE A 335 -12.17 24.54 27.83
CA ILE A 335 -11.96 25.84 28.46
C ILE A 335 -10.67 25.80 29.29
N THR A 336 -9.87 26.86 29.22
CA THR A 336 -8.63 27.01 30.00
C THR A 336 -8.63 28.39 30.67
N MET A 337 -8.43 28.42 31.99
CA MET A 337 -8.54 29.63 32.81
C MET A 337 -7.22 29.96 33.52
N PHE A 338 -6.92 31.25 33.69
CA PHE A 338 -5.70 31.75 34.32
C PHE A 338 -6.00 32.29 35.72
N GLU A 339 -5.12 32.10 36.70
CA GLU A 339 -5.36 32.58 38.08
C GLU A 339 -5.52 34.12 38.14
N SER A 340 -6.36 34.58 39.07
CA SER A 340 -6.60 36.02 39.30
C SER A 340 -5.55 36.61 40.25
N LEU A 341 -4.78 37.59 39.77
CA LEU A 341 -3.72 38.25 40.55
C LEU A 341 -4.29 39.09 41.71
N VAL A 342 -3.98 38.69 42.95
CA VAL A 342 -4.45 39.37 44.17
C VAL A 342 -3.72 40.69 44.39
N ALA A 343 -4.33 41.79 43.93
CA ALA A 343 -3.83 43.15 44.15
C ALA A 343 -4.28 43.73 45.51
N SER A 344 -3.35 44.36 46.24
CA SER A 344 -3.56 44.79 47.63
C SER A 344 -4.29 46.14 47.83
N ALA A 345 -5.01 46.63 46.81
CA ALA A 345 -5.79 47.86 46.88
C ALA A 345 -7.00 47.81 45.92
N THR A 346 -8.21 47.78 46.47
CA THR A 346 -9.47 47.84 45.71
C THR A 346 -10.08 49.23 45.73
N VAL A 347 -10.85 49.52 44.69
CA VAL A 347 -11.79 50.64 44.58
C VAL A 347 -13.20 50.08 44.41
N SER A 348 -14.21 50.88 44.77
CA SER A 348 -15.62 50.48 44.68
C SER A 348 -16.42 51.50 43.86
N PRO A 349 -16.36 51.43 42.52
CA PRO A 349 -17.21 52.24 41.66
C PRO A 349 -18.68 51.84 41.84
N LEU A 350 -19.60 52.77 41.57
CA LEU A 350 -21.01 52.42 41.34
C LEU A 350 -21.18 52.14 39.84
N ILE A 351 -21.39 50.89 39.46
CA ILE A 351 -21.74 50.55 38.08
C ILE A 351 -23.25 50.58 37.97
N HIS A 352 -23.79 51.23 36.94
CA HIS A 352 -25.21 51.21 36.62
C HIS A 352 -25.49 51.35 35.13
N GLY A 353 -26.69 51.02 34.70
CA GLY A 353 -27.15 51.26 33.34
C GLY A 353 -28.48 50.60 33.06
N TYR A 354 -28.86 50.57 31.79
CA TYR A 354 -30.09 49.95 31.30
C TYR A 354 -29.75 48.79 30.35
N VAL A 355 -30.56 47.74 30.36
CA VAL A 355 -30.46 46.60 29.43
C VAL A 355 -31.60 46.63 28.41
N PHE A 356 -31.24 46.45 27.13
CA PHE A 356 -32.16 46.45 26.00
C PHE A 356 -31.90 45.26 25.05
N ASP A 357 -32.87 44.95 24.20
CA ASP A 357 -32.68 44.08 23.02
C ASP A 357 -32.15 44.88 21.81
N GLU A 358 -31.88 44.18 20.70
CA GLU A 358 -31.44 44.77 19.43
C GLU A 358 -32.45 45.74 18.79
N ASN A 359 -33.71 45.73 19.24
CA ASN A 359 -34.80 46.60 18.78
C ASN A 359 -35.03 47.81 19.72
N ASN A 360 -34.27 47.93 20.82
CA ASN A 360 -34.43 48.87 21.94
C ASN A 360 -35.64 48.61 22.86
N ASN A 361 -36.22 47.41 22.86
CA ASN A 361 -37.12 46.96 23.92
C ASN A 361 -36.35 46.78 25.23
N ILE A 362 -37.02 46.92 26.36
CA ILE A 362 -36.43 46.80 27.70
C ILE A 362 -36.37 45.33 28.14
N ILE A 363 -35.23 44.87 28.69
CA ILE A 363 -35.08 43.51 29.24
C ILE A 363 -34.92 43.55 30.77
N ASP A 364 -35.80 42.85 31.48
CA ASP A 364 -35.79 42.74 32.94
C ASP A 364 -35.13 41.45 33.45
N GLU A 365 -34.84 41.39 34.76
CA GLU A 365 -34.21 40.28 35.48
C GLU A 365 -32.87 39.78 34.88
N VAL A 366 -32.21 40.57 34.03
CA VAL A 366 -30.91 40.23 33.44
C VAL A 366 -29.85 40.27 34.53
N ASN A 367 -29.17 39.15 34.79
CA ASN A 367 -28.11 39.11 35.78
C ASN A 367 -26.83 39.72 35.22
N VAL A 368 -26.46 40.91 35.70
CA VAL A 368 -25.25 41.64 35.32
C VAL A 368 -24.20 41.54 36.42
N SER A 369 -22.98 41.11 36.08
CA SER A 369 -21.90 40.86 37.03
C SER A 369 -20.57 41.49 36.59
N LEU A 370 -19.73 41.86 37.56
CA LEU A 370 -18.33 42.23 37.35
C LEU A 370 -17.51 41.82 38.58
N GLY A 371 -16.58 40.89 38.38
CA GLY A 371 -15.93 40.16 39.48
C GLY A 371 -16.97 39.40 40.32
N ASN A 372 -16.73 39.32 41.63
CA ASN A 372 -17.59 38.55 42.55
C ASN A 372 -18.91 39.25 42.96
N ASN A 373 -19.26 40.38 42.32
CA ASN A 373 -20.50 41.12 42.62
C ASN A 373 -21.40 41.14 41.38
N GLN A 374 -22.70 40.87 41.59
CA GLN A 374 -23.73 40.82 40.56
C GLN A 374 -25.03 41.52 41.00
N SER A 375 -25.89 41.85 40.04
CA SER A 375 -27.18 42.52 40.23
C SER A 375 -28.09 42.32 39.02
N THR A 376 -29.38 42.10 39.27
CA THR A 376 -30.39 41.90 38.22
C THR A 376 -30.99 43.23 37.74
N SER A 377 -31.27 43.37 36.44
CA SER A 377 -32.08 44.48 35.95
C SER A 377 -33.51 44.43 36.51
N ASN A 378 -34.12 45.58 36.75
CA ASN A 378 -35.52 45.69 37.16
C ASN A 378 -36.47 45.73 35.95
N SER A 379 -37.78 45.84 36.19
CA SER A 379 -38.83 45.94 35.15
C SER A 379 -38.78 47.21 34.27
N ALA A 380 -37.76 48.06 34.44
CA ALA A 380 -37.44 49.19 33.57
C ALA A 380 -36.04 49.03 32.94
N GLY A 381 -35.49 47.81 32.96
CA GLY A 381 -34.16 47.46 32.44
C GLY A 381 -33.00 47.97 33.27
N TYR A 382 -33.25 48.72 34.35
CA TYR A 382 -32.20 49.40 35.11
C TYR A 382 -31.53 48.43 36.09
N TYR A 383 -30.21 48.32 36.01
CA TYR A 383 -29.36 47.58 36.94
C TYR A 383 -28.37 48.52 37.62
N TYR A 384 -27.97 48.20 38.86
CA TYR A 384 -26.83 48.85 39.51
C TYR A 384 -26.18 47.96 40.57
N PHE A 385 -24.87 48.11 40.78
CA PHE A 385 -24.12 47.48 41.87
C PHE A 385 -22.79 48.19 42.17
N LYS A 386 -22.17 47.83 43.28
CA LYS A 386 -20.83 48.30 43.68
C LYS A 386 -19.87 47.11 43.81
N PRO A 387 -19.07 46.77 42.79
CA PRO A 387 -18.01 45.77 42.92
C PRO A 387 -16.87 46.26 43.82
N GLN A 388 -15.95 45.35 44.16
CA GLN A 388 -14.68 45.64 44.84
C GLN A 388 -13.56 45.11 43.94
N VAL A 389 -12.89 46.00 43.21
CA VAL A 389 -11.92 45.62 42.17
C VAL A 389 -10.73 46.56 42.16
N TYR A 390 -9.57 46.11 41.68
CA TYR A 390 -8.41 47.00 41.48
C TYR A 390 -8.64 47.97 40.31
N PRO A 391 -7.99 49.15 40.27
CA PRO A 391 -8.04 50.03 39.11
C PRO A 391 -7.42 49.36 37.86
N GLY A 392 -8.14 49.31 36.75
CA GLY A 392 -7.75 48.59 35.53
C GLY A 392 -8.95 48.19 34.66
N MET A 393 -8.69 47.38 33.62
CA MET A 393 -9.74 46.81 32.77
C MET A 393 -10.39 45.60 33.45
N HIS A 394 -11.72 45.54 33.47
CA HIS A 394 -12.51 44.44 34.06
C HIS A 394 -13.66 44.04 33.15
N GLY A 395 -13.91 42.72 33.05
CA GLY A 395 -15.06 42.19 32.31
C GLY A 395 -16.37 42.45 33.05
N ILE A 396 -17.30 43.18 32.42
CA ILE A 396 -18.73 43.13 32.76
C ILE A 396 -19.38 42.04 31.90
N VAL A 397 -20.18 41.19 32.54
CA VAL A 397 -20.92 40.09 31.93
C VAL A 397 -22.41 40.31 32.18
N ALA A 398 -23.27 40.02 31.20
CA ALA A 398 -24.72 39.96 31.41
C ALA A 398 -25.34 38.69 30.81
N ILE A 399 -26.20 38.05 31.58
CA ILE A 399 -26.75 36.71 31.35
C ILE A 399 -28.27 36.75 31.58
N LYS A 400 -29.05 36.28 30.59
CA LYS A 400 -30.50 36.05 30.64
C LYS A 400 -30.81 34.90 29.67
N GLU A 401 -31.64 33.94 30.09
CA GLU A 401 -32.06 32.81 29.26
C GLU A 401 -32.79 33.29 27.99
N GLY A 402 -32.44 32.71 26.84
CA GLY A 402 -32.99 33.11 25.53
C GLY A 402 -32.25 34.27 24.84
N TYR A 403 -31.24 34.88 25.47
CA TYR A 403 -30.39 35.92 24.88
C TYR A 403 -28.92 35.49 24.86
N ASP A 404 -28.14 35.96 23.88
CA ASP A 404 -26.69 35.65 23.84
C ASP A 404 -25.94 36.39 24.96
N ASN A 405 -24.89 35.77 25.48
CA ASN A 405 -24.18 36.26 26.66
C ASN A 405 -23.38 37.51 26.32
N TYR A 406 -23.69 38.64 26.97
CA TYR A 406 -22.98 39.88 26.73
C TYR A 406 -21.67 39.93 27.53
N TYR A 407 -20.59 40.39 26.89
CA TYR A 407 -19.29 40.64 27.52
C TYR A 407 -18.66 41.95 27.03
N TYR A 408 -18.16 42.76 27.95
CA TYR A 408 -17.43 44.01 27.63
C TYR A 408 -16.34 44.34 28.67
N LEU A 409 -15.27 45.02 28.27
CA LEU A 409 -14.17 45.42 29.16
C LEU A 409 -14.33 46.89 29.62
N LEU A 410 -14.75 47.08 30.87
CA LEU A 410 -14.84 48.40 31.51
C LEU A 410 -13.51 48.84 32.12
N ASN A 411 -13.14 50.11 31.92
CA ASN A 411 -11.96 50.71 32.55
C ASN A 411 -12.32 51.36 33.89
N VAL A 412 -11.90 50.74 34.99
CA VAL A 412 -12.16 51.20 36.36
C VAL A 412 -11.00 52.06 36.86
N SER A 413 -11.30 53.26 37.38
CA SER A 413 -10.32 54.20 37.94
C SER A 413 -10.71 54.66 39.34
N ASN A 414 -9.88 55.51 39.98
CA ASN A 414 -9.99 55.90 41.39
C ASN A 414 -11.15 56.88 41.73
N SER A 415 -12.26 56.88 41.00
CA SER A 415 -13.37 57.81 41.23
C SER A 415 -14.76 57.18 41.06
N SER A 416 -15.78 57.93 41.47
CA SER A 416 -17.13 57.40 41.71
C SER A 416 -18.03 57.43 40.49
N THR A 417 -18.52 56.24 40.14
CA THR A 417 -19.64 55.95 39.22
C THR A 417 -19.25 55.75 37.74
N ILE A 418 -19.74 54.65 37.16
CA ILE A 418 -19.56 54.26 35.75
C ILE A 418 -20.95 53.91 35.20
N SER A 419 -21.36 54.58 34.13
CA SER A 419 -22.62 54.28 33.44
C SER A 419 -22.34 53.42 32.20
N HIS A 420 -22.96 52.26 32.09
CA HIS A 420 -22.80 51.34 30.96
C HIS A 420 -24.14 50.69 30.59
N ASN A 421 -24.71 51.06 29.44
CA ASN A 421 -25.90 50.39 28.92
C ASN A 421 -25.51 49.12 28.16
N ILE A 422 -26.36 48.11 28.23
CA ILE A 422 -26.14 46.80 27.64
C ILE A 422 -27.21 46.57 26.57
N THR A 423 -26.78 46.08 25.41
CA THR A 423 -27.68 45.56 24.38
C THR A 423 -27.38 44.08 24.24
N MET A 424 -28.36 43.23 24.55
CA MET A 424 -28.28 41.79 24.32
C MET A 424 -28.96 41.47 22.99
N ILE A 425 -28.58 40.34 22.37
CA ILE A 425 -29.17 39.87 21.10
C ILE A 425 -30.03 38.65 21.42
N ALA A 426 -31.22 38.55 20.84
CA ALA A 426 -32.07 37.38 21.01
C ALA A 426 -31.36 36.12 20.45
N ALA A 427 -31.15 35.12 21.31
CA ALA A 427 -30.58 33.83 20.92
C ALA A 427 -31.66 32.79 20.60
N ALA A 428 -32.85 32.97 21.18
CA ALA A 428 -34.05 32.17 20.92
C ALA A 428 -35.24 33.08 20.54
N VAL A 429 -36.08 32.62 19.62
CA VAL A 429 -37.38 33.24 19.34
C VAL A 429 -38.38 32.76 20.38
N ASN A 430 -38.83 33.67 21.26
CA ASN A 430 -39.88 33.41 22.24
C ASN A 430 -41.22 34.02 21.78
N TYR A 431 -42.23 33.17 21.58
CA TYR A 431 -43.60 33.61 21.27
C TYR A 431 -44.42 33.86 22.55
N ASP A 432 -44.32 35.05 23.12
CA ASP A 432 -45.09 35.48 24.31
C ASP A 432 -46.19 36.51 23.97
N PHE A 433 -47.28 36.07 23.32
CA PHE A 433 -48.52 36.87 23.25
C PHE A 433 -49.80 36.02 23.25
N PRO A 434 -50.74 36.26 24.19
CA PRO A 434 -52.06 35.63 24.17
C PRO A 434 -53.09 36.41 23.32
N THR A 435 -53.85 35.66 22.51
CA THR A 435 -55.14 36.02 21.87
C THR A 435 -55.17 37.13 20.80
N GLY A 436 -55.46 36.71 19.55
CA GLY A 436 -55.96 37.56 18.45
C GLY A 436 -54.89 38.24 17.59
N PRO A 437 -55.28 38.89 16.46
CA PRO A 437 -56.64 39.24 16.04
C PRO A 437 -57.06 38.66 14.66
N TYR A 438 -58.34 38.90 14.28
CA TYR A 438 -59.00 38.59 12.99
C TYR A 438 -59.21 37.08 12.73
N THR A 439 -60.41 36.48 12.74
CA THR A 439 -61.79 36.84 12.32
C THR A 439 -62.06 36.86 10.82
N THR A 440 -62.73 35.82 10.33
CA THR A 440 -63.68 35.78 9.20
C THR A 440 -63.24 36.40 7.86
N GLY A 441 -63.05 35.57 6.84
CA GLY A 441 -62.92 35.99 5.44
C GLY A 441 -64.23 36.52 4.81
N PRO A 442 -64.38 36.53 3.46
CA PRO A 442 -63.50 35.95 2.43
C PRO A 442 -62.85 37.00 1.51
N TYR A 443 -61.86 36.58 0.72
CA TYR A 443 -61.41 37.31 -0.48
C TYR A 443 -61.32 36.39 -1.70
N PRO A 444 -62.03 36.69 -2.81
CA PRO A 444 -61.94 35.93 -4.05
C PRO A 444 -60.85 36.47 -4.99
N THR A 445 -60.44 35.63 -5.95
CA THR A 445 -59.51 35.89 -7.07
C THR A 445 -58.01 36.02 -6.72
N GLY A 446 -57.19 35.18 -7.36
CA GLY A 446 -55.74 35.09 -7.15
C GLY A 446 -54.86 35.85 -8.17
N PRO A 447 -53.53 35.67 -8.11
CA PRO A 447 -52.56 36.69 -8.55
C PRO A 447 -52.38 36.87 -10.07
N TYR A 448 -52.89 35.97 -10.93
CA TYR A 448 -52.79 36.15 -12.40
C TYR A 448 -53.60 37.34 -12.96
N THR A 449 -54.28 38.10 -12.10
CA THR A 449 -54.91 39.39 -12.45
C THR A 449 -53.98 40.60 -12.22
N GLU A 450 -52.95 40.46 -11.39
CA GLU A 450 -52.16 41.57 -10.83
C GLU A 450 -51.36 42.36 -11.89
N GLN A 451 -50.65 41.70 -12.81
CA GLN A 451 -49.77 42.42 -13.74
C GLN A 451 -50.54 43.35 -14.70
N VAL A 452 -51.78 42.99 -15.06
CA VAL A 452 -52.68 43.90 -15.80
C VAL A 452 -53.14 45.03 -14.88
N GLN A 453 -53.55 44.74 -13.64
CA GLN A 453 -53.99 45.77 -12.69
C GLN A 453 -52.90 46.79 -12.36
N GLN A 454 -51.65 46.38 -12.13
CA GLN A 454 -50.54 47.29 -11.81
C GLN A 454 -50.23 48.24 -12.97
N GLN A 455 -50.28 47.76 -14.23
CA GLN A 455 -50.12 48.65 -15.40
C GLN A 455 -51.35 49.55 -15.61
N VAL A 456 -52.57 49.03 -15.47
CA VAL A 456 -53.84 49.79 -15.54
C VAL A 456 -53.89 50.91 -14.48
N VAL A 457 -53.46 50.63 -13.24
CA VAL A 457 -53.34 51.63 -12.17
C VAL A 457 -52.25 52.67 -12.50
N THR A 458 -51.16 52.27 -13.15
CA THR A 458 -50.10 53.19 -13.57
C THR A 458 -50.56 54.13 -14.69
N SER A 459 -51.33 53.64 -15.66
CA SER A 459 -51.93 54.48 -16.71
C SER A 459 -53.07 55.38 -16.18
N ARG A 460 -53.90 54.89 -15.24
CA ARG A 460 -54.86 55.75 -14.50
C ARG A 460 -54.15 56.90 -13.77
N LYS A 461 -52.98 56.66 -13.17
CA LYS A 461 -52.17 57.70 -12.52
C LYS A 461 -51.54 58.71 -13.49
N LYS A 462 -51.47 58.42 -14.80
CA LYS A 462 -51.05 59.36 -15.86
C LYS A 462 -52.21 60.13 -16.49
N GLY A 463 -53.44 59.64 -16.33
CA GLY A 463 -54.61 60.15 -17.05
C GLY A 463 -54.75 59.59 -18.47
N ASP A 464 -54.18 58.41 -18.74
CA ASP A 464 -54.33 57.75 -20.04
C ASP A 464 -55.78 57.24 -20.21
N ASP A 465 -56.35 57.44 -21.39
CA ASP A 465 -57.76 57.14 -21.71
C ASP A 465 -58.02 55.65 -22.07
N TYR A 466 -56.95 54.89 -22.34
CA TYR A 466 -56.97 53.48 -22.75
C TYR A 466 -55.58 52.82 -22.52
N TRP A 467 -55.51 51.49 -22.64
CA TRP A 467 -54.25 50.73 -22.66
C TRP A 467 -54.28 49.62 -23.73
N ILE A 468 -53.11 49.31 -24.30
CA ILE A 468 -52.90 48.29 -25.35
C ILE A 468 -51.71 47.42 -24.94
N SER A 469 -51.81 46.10 -25.11
CA SER A 469 -50.80 45.13 -24.66
C SER A 469 -49.45 45.19 -25.40
N THR A 470 -49.43 45.69 -26.65
CA THR A 470 -48.20 45.81 -27.45
C THR A 470 -48.11 47.14 -28.21
N ARG A 471 -46.89 47.49 -28.61
CA ARG A 471 -46.55 48.65 -29.44
C ARG A 471 -46.13 48.28 -30.87
N GLU A 472 -45.78 47.01 -31.11
CA GLU A 472 -45.44 46.46 -32.43
C GLU A 472 -45.72 44.95 -32.46
N ILE A 473 -45.82 44.36 -33.65
CA ILE A 473 -46.01 42.91 -33.83
C ILE A 473 -44.91 42.38 -34.75
N VAL A 474 -44.07 41.49 -34.24
CA VAL A 474 -42.99 40.86 -35.01
C VAL A 474 -43.15 39.34 -34.94
N LYS A 475 -43.31 38.67 -36.09
CA LYS A 475 -43.58 37.21 -36.16
C LYS A 475 -42.86 36.52 -37.32
N GLU A 476 -42.53 35.26 -37.12
CA GLU A 476 -42.10 34.32 -38.17
C GLU A 476 -43.21 33.31 -38.45
N VAL A 477 -43.44 32.99 -39.73
CA VAL A 477 -44.51 32.09 -40.20
C VAL A 477 -43.96 31.16 -41.27
N ARG A 478 -44.26 29.86 -41.20
CA ARG A 478 -43.80 28.89 -42.20
C ARG A 478 -44.70 28.93 -43.43
N GLN A 479 -44.13 28.73 -44.61
CA GLN A 479 -44.87 28.79 -45.87
C GLN A 479 -46.01 27.76 -45.89
N ASN A 480 -47.20 28.19 -46.31
CA ASN A 480 -48.45 27.41 -46.24
C ASN A 480 -48.82 26.91 -44.83
N THR A 481 -48.52 27.71 -43.79
CA THR A 481 -49.05 27.56 -42.41
C THR A 481 -49.70 28.89 -41.95
N PHE A 482 -50.13 28.99 -40.70
CA PHE A 482 -50.54 30.26 -40.09
C PHE A 482 -50.09 30.35 -38.63
N VAL A 483 -50.08 31.56 -38.08
CA VAL A 483 -49.90 31.86 -36.65
C VAL A 483 -50.92 32.91 -36.22
N GLU A 484 -51.25 32.96 -34.94
CA GLU A 484 -52.16 33.99 -34.38
C GLU A 484 -51.44 34.81 -33.32
N GLU A 485 -51.74 36.11 -33.27
CA GLU A 485 -51.30 37.02 -32.23
C GLU A 485 -52.50 37.70 -31.58
N LYS A 486 -52.46 37.90 -30.27
CA LYS A 486 -53.49 38.63 -29.52
C LYS A 486 -53.02 40.03 -29.15
N VAL A 487 -53.79 41.04 -29.57
CA VAL A 487 -53.64 42.43 -29.13
C VAL A 487 -54.71 42.70 -28.08
N GLY A 488 -54.30 42.75 -26.82
CA GLY A 488 -55.19 43.03 -25.69
C GLY A 488 -55.47 44.52 -25.57
N LEU A 489 -56.73 44.87 -25.34
CA LEU A 489 -57.22 46.25 -25.28
C LEU A 489 -58.00 46.47 -23.98
N TYR A 490 -57.73 47.57 -23.27
CA TYR A 490 -58.42 47.92 -22.02
C TYR A 490 -59.02 49.34 -22.09
N ASN A 491 -60.32 49.46 -21.81
CA ASN A 491 -61.01 50.74 -21.76
C ASN A 491 -60.93 51.36 -20.36
N LEU A 492 -60.22 52.49 -20.22
CA LEU A 492 -60.09 53.23 -18.95
C LEU A 492 -61.20 54.28 -18.74
N LYS A 493 -62.03 54.56 -19.75
CA LYS A 493 -63.11 55.56 -19.68
C LYS A 493 -64.32 55.05 -18.90
N GLY A 494 -65.10 56.00 -18.36
CA GLY A 494 -66.42 55.74 -17.78
C GLY A 494 -67.53 55.47 -18.80
N SER A 495 -67.23 55.50 -20.10
CA SER A 495 -68.16 55.26 -21.22
C SER A 495 -67.68 54.09 -22.09
N VAL A 496 -68.61 53.44 -22.81
CA VAL A 496 -68.27 52.41 -23.80
C VAL A 496 -67.32 53.02 -24.85
N MET A 497 -66.29 52.28 -25.23
CA MET A 497 -65.28 52.68 -26.19
C MET A 497 -65.47 51.88 -27.48
N ASN A 498 -65.59 52.56 -28.62
CA ASN A 498 -65.84 51.97 -29.92
C ASN A 498 -64.61 52.13 -30.82
N LEU A 499 -64.10 51.00 -31.29
CA LEU A 499 -62.87 50.91 -32.08
C LEU A 499 -63.16 50.19 -33.41
N GLN A 500 -62.49 50.64 -34.46
CA GLN A 500 -62.47 50.06 -35.80
C GLN A 500 -61.03 49.81 -36.22
N PHE A 501 -60.79 48.63 -36.80
CA PHE A 501 -59.46 48.15 -37.14
C PHE A 501 -59.29 48.02 -38.65
N SER A 502 -58.16 48.48 -39.16
CA SER A 502 -57.79 48.32 -40.57
C SER A 502 -56.30 47.98 -40.71
N LEU A 503 -55.98 47.03 -41.58
CA LEU A 503 -54.62 46.69 -41.96
C LEU A 503 -54.15 47.54 -43.15
N SER A 504 -52.86 47.84 -43.21
CA SER A 504 -52.24 48.40 -44.42
C SER A 504 -52.49 47.49 -45.63
N SER A 505 -52.71 48.09 -46.80
CA SER A 505 -53.18 47.38 -48.00
C SER A 505 -52.27 46.24 -48.48
N ASN A 506 -50.99 46.28 -48.13
CA ASN A 506 -50.01 45.24 -48.44
C ASN A 506 -50.06 44.01 -47.52
N LEU A 507 -50.79 44.06 -46.39
CA LEU A 507 -50.98 42.93 -45.46
C LEU A 507 -52.33 42.23 -45.63
N GLN A 508 -53.37 42.92 -46.14
CA GLN A 508 -54.75 42.42 -46.21
C GLN A 508 -54.92 41.08 -46.96
N ASP A 509 -54.03 40.76 -47.90
CA ASP A 509 -54.06 39.50 -48.67
C ASP A 509 -53.78 38.25 -47.83
N PHE A 510 -53.08 38.40 -46.70
CA PHE A 510 -52.54 37.27 -45.92
C PHE A 510 -52.52 37.48 -44.39
N VAL A 511 -52.95 38.64 -43.90
CA VAL A 511 -53.21 38.91 -42.49
C VAL A 511 -54.70 39.20 -42.34
N LYS A 512 -55.36 38.51 -41.41
CA LYS A 512 -56.77 38.72 -41.05
C LYS A 512 -56.88 39.15 -39.60
N ILE A 513 -57.96 39.83 -39.29
CA ILE A 513 -58.36 40.16 -37.92
C ILE A 513 -59.72 39.48 -37.67
N ASP A 514 -59.92 38.93 -36.48
CA ASP A 514 -61.19 38.27 -36.10
C ASP A 514 -62.38 39.25 -36.02
N LYS A 515 -62.13 40.51 -35.66
CA LYS A 515 -63.12 41.58 -35.53
C LYS A 515 -62.68 42.84 -36.27
N SER A 516 -63.50 43.34 -37.19
CA SER A 516 -63.26 44.64 -37.87
C SER A 516 -63.66 45.85 -37.01
N THR A 517 -64.56 45.65 -36.05
CA THR A 517 -65.01 46.64 -35.06
C THR A 517 -65.21 45.98 -33.71
N LEU A 518 -65.00 46.73 -32.62
CA LEU A 518 -65.11 46.26 -31.24
C LEU A 518 -65.62 47.37 -30.33
N SER A 519 -66.62 47.04 -29.51
CA SER A 519 -67.13 47.91 -28.44
C SER A 519 -66.70 47.36 -27.08
N ILE A 520 -65.85 48.09 -26.36
CA ILE A 520 -65.28 47.70 -25.06
C ILE A 520 -66.00 48.48 -23.95
N ASN A 521 -66.58 47.77 -22.98
CA ASN A 521 -67.32 48.39 -21.88
C ASN A 521 -66.38 49.10 -20.89
N PRO A 522 -66.87 50.08 -20.10
CA PRO A 522 -66.08 50.79 -19.09
C PRO A 522 -65.32 49.84 -18.17
N ASN A 523 -64.01 50.06 -18.01
CA ASN A 523 -63.14 49.24 -17.15
C ASN A 523 -63.14 47.74 -17.49
N THR A 524 -63.31 47.37 -18.76
CA THR A 524 -63.19 45.97 -19.22
C THR A 524 -62.01 45.78 -20.18
N PHE A 525 -61.52 44.55 -20.21
CA PHE A 525 -60.45 44.06 -21.08
C PHE A 525 -61.04 43.21 -22.22
N THR A 526 -60.49 43.28 -23.43
CA THR A 526 -60.90 42.43 -24.56
C THR A 526 -59.74 42.22 -25.55
N ASP A 527 -59.58 40.99 -26.05
CA ASP A 527 -58.61 40.66 -27.09
C ASP A 527 -59.13 40.95 -28.52
N LEU A 528 -58.23 41.43 -29.36
CA LEU A 528 -58.29 41.39 -30.82
C LEU A 528 -57.34 40.29 -31.33
N VAL A 529 -57.79 39.39 -32.20
CA VAL A 529 -56.96 38.29 -32.72
C VAL A 529 -56.54 38.59 -34.16
N VAL A 530 -55.23 38.51 -34.42
CA VAL A 530 -54.60 38.77 -35.72
C VAL A 530 -53.99 37.48 -36.25
N THR A 531 -54.66 36.85 -37.21
CA THR A 531 -54.23 35.60 -37.86
C THR A 531 -53.38 35.91 -39.09
N ILE A 532 -52.12 35.47 -39.09
CA ILE A 532 -51.13 35.70 -40.16
C ILE A 532 -50.89 34.38 -40.91
N TYR A 533 -51.16 34.36 -42.21
CA TYR A 533 -51.03 33.19 -43.08
C TYR A 533 -49.74 33.26 -43.92
N GLY A 534 -48.93 32.20 -43.92
CA GLY A 534 -47.70 32.08 -44.70
C GLY A 534 -47.92 31.84 -46.20
N THR A 535 -48.90 32.51 -46.82
CA THR A 535 -49.31 32.29 -48.23
C THR A 535 -48.56 33.16 -49.24
N LYS A 536 -47.81 34.17 -48.78
CA LYS A 536 -46.87 34.93 -49.62
C LYS A 536 -45.54 34.13 -49.79
N PRO A 537 -44.67 34.50 -50.75
CA PRO A 537 -43.33 33.93 -50.89
C PRO A 537 -42.45 34.12 -49.65
N LEU A 538 -41.27 33.49 -49.65
CA LEU A 538 -40.28 33.64 -48.58
C LEU A 538 -39.71 35.07 -48.58
N GLY A 539 -39.60 35.70 -47.41
CA GLY A 539 -39.14 37.08 -47.26
C GLY A 539 -39.76 37.81 -46.06
N THR A 540 -39.44 39.10 -45.92
CA THR A 540 -39.94 39.98 -44.85
C THR A 540 -40.98 40.96 -45.38
N TYR A 541 -42.10 41.10 -44.67
CA TYR A 541 -43.25 41.92 -45.04
C TYR A 541 -43.61 42.88 -43.90
N ASN A 542 -43.55 44.19 -44.17
CA ASN A 542 -43.77 45.23 -43.16
C ASN A 542 -45.05 46.02 -43.48
N GLY A 543 -45.86 46.33 -42.48
CA GLY A 543 -47.08 47.12 -42.61
C GLY A 543 -47.56 47.67 -41.27
N THR A 544 -48.84 48.05 -41.18
CA THR A 544 -49.45 48.57 -39.95
C THR A 544 -50.84 47.99 -39.71
N LEU A 545 -51.20 47.87 -38.43
CA LEU A 545 -52.56 47.78 -37.94
C LEU A 545 -52.95 49.16 -37.40
N THR A 546 -53.85 49.84 -38.09
CA THR A 546 -54.44 51.10 -37.66
C THR A 546 -55.66 50.83 -36.79
N VAL A 547 -55.61 51.28 -35.54
CA VAL A 547 -56.76 51.41 -34.65
C VAL A 547 -57.35 52.81 -34.85
N SER A 548 -58.68 52.89 -34.98
CA SER A 548 -59.43 54.13 -35.23
C SER A 548 -60.77 54.12 -34.50
N GLY A 549 -61.43 55.28 -34.35
CA GLY A 549 -62.66 55.43 -33.57
C GLY A 549 -62.47 56.40 -32.41
N ASP A 550 -62.77 55.97 -31.18
CA ASP A 550 -62.65 56.81 -29.97
C ASP A 550 -61.19 57.17 -29.59
N PHE A 551 -60.21 56.56 -30.25
CA PHE A 551 -58.83 57.04 -30.40
C PHE A 551 -58.27 56.61 -31.76
N SER A 552 -57.09 57.11 -32.13
CA SER A 552 -56.38 56.70 -33.35
C SER A 552 -54.92 56.36 -33.02
N GLN A 553 -54.47 55.15 -33.37
CA GLN A 553 -53.09 54.70 -33.16
C GLN A 553 -52.69 53.64 -34.19
N ASP A 554 -51.49 53.78 -34.77
CA ASP A 554 -50.89 52.75 -35.62
C ASP A 554 -49.96 51.83 -34.81
N ILE A 555 -50.09 50.52 -35.04
CA ILE A 555 -49.21 49.47 -34.52
C ILE A 555 -48.45 48.87 -35.72
N PRO A 556 -47.12 49.06 -35.85
CA PRO A 556 -46.35 48.44 -36.93
C PRO A 556 -46.30 46.92 -36.81
N ILE A 557 -46.33 46.25 -37.95
CA ILE A 557 -46.30 44.79 -38.10
C ILE A 557 -45.14 44.40 -39.02
N THR A 558 -44.31 43.45 -38.60
CA THR A 558 -43.22 42.85 -39.38
C THR A 558 -43.36 41.33 -39.39
N ILE A 559 -43.46 40.73 -40.57
CA ILE A 559 -43.71 39.29 -40.75
C ILE A 559 -42.60 38.68 -41.60
N TYR A 560 -41.93 37.64 -41.09
CA TYR A 560 -40.97 36.83 -41.82
C TYR A 560 -41.64 35.54 -42.30
N ILE A 561 -41.52 35.20 -43.59
CA ILE A 561 -42.00 33.92 -44.13
C ILE A 561 -40.82 33.03 -44.48
N VAL A 562 -40.81 31.82 -43.92
CA VAL A 562 -39.70 30.85 -44.01
C VAL A 562 -40.16 29.49 -44.56
N GLU A 563 -39.22 28.69 -45.06
CA GLU A 563 -39.51 27.49 -45.84
C GLU A 563 -40.16 26.34 -45.04
N LYS A 564 -41.07 25.60 -45.68
CA LYS A 564 -41.73 24.43 -45.10
C LYS A 564 -40.96 23.14 -45.41
N ARG A 565 -40.43 22.47 -44.38
CA ARG A 565 -39.94 21.08 -44.48
C ARG A 565 -41.12 20.10 -44.62
N SER A 566 -40.91 19.04 -45.38
CA SER A 566 -41.88 17.98 -45.73
C SER A 566 -41.08 16.70 -46.01
N TYR A 567 -41.56 15.47 -45.83
CA TYR A 567 -42.88 14.97 -45.40
C TYR A 567 -42.71 14.05 -44.17
N VAL A 568 -43.78 13.41 -43.68
CA VAL A 568 -43.71 12.27 -42.73
C VAL A 568 -44.69 11.19 -43.23
N GLU A 569 -44.29 9.92 -43.19
CA GLU A 569 -45.14 8.78 -43.53
C GLU A 569 -46.30 8.60 -42.52
N ALA A 570 -47.39 7.94 -42.92
CA ALA A 570 -48.54 7.71 -42.04
C ALA A 570 -48.30 6.63 -40.95
N LEU A 571 -47.31 5.76 -41.14
CA LEU A 571 -46.81 4.80 -40.15
C LEU A 571 -45.32 5.08 -39.90
N LEU A 572 -45.00 5.56 -38.69
CA LEU A 572 -43.63 5.75 -38.23
C LEU A 572 -43.11 4.46 -37.60
N MET A 573 -41.86 4.08 -37.90
CA MET A 573 -41.25 2.85 -37.40
C MET A 573 -39.87 3.08 -36.80
N GLU A 574 -39.59 2.41 -35.68
CA GLU A 574 -38.31 2.46 -34.96
C GLU A 574 -37.85 1.04 -34.61
N LEU A 575 -36.57 0.73 -34.81
CA LEU A 575 -36.02 -0.63 -34.74
C LEU A 575 -34.72 -0.70 -33.94
N ASP A 576 -34.84 -1.17 -32.70
CA ASP A 576 -33.73 -1.37 -31.76
C ASP A 576 -33.24 -2.81 -31.76
N ILE A 577 -31.92 -3.01 -31.77
CA ILE A 577 -31.27 -4.30 -31.57
C ILE A 577 -30.64 -4.35 -30.17
N PHE A 578 -30.99 -5.37 -29.37
CA PHE A 578 -30.47 -5.56 -28.01
C PHE A 578 -28.96 -5.85 -27.98
N ASN A 579 -28.46 -6.64 -28.94
CA ASN A 579 -27.04 -6.99 -29.06
C ASN A 579 -26.54 -6.65 -30.47
N LYS A 580 -25.88 -5.51 -30.64
CA LYS A 580 -25.32 -5.07 -31.94
C LYS A 580 -24.15 -5.95 -32.44
N ILE A 581 -23.75 -6.97 -31.68
CA ILE A 581 -22.83 -8.03 -32.09
C ILE A 581 -23.47 -9.39 -31.77
N VAL A 582 -23.66 -10.24 -32.79
CA VAL A 582 -24.25 -11.59 -32.68
C VAL A 582 -23.28 -12.61 -33.29
N ARG A 583 -23.42 -13.90 -32.94
CA ARG A 583 -22.60 -14.99 -33.52
C ARG A 583 -23.37 -15.74 -34.61
N PRO A 584 -22.68 -16.38 -35.57
CA PRO A 584 -23.32 -17.34 -36.48
C PRO A 584 -24.06 -18.44 -35.70
N GLY A 585 -25.39 -18.50 -35.83
CA GLY A 585 -26.24 -19.47 -35.14
C GLY A 585 -26.86 -19.04 -33.81
N ASP A 586 -26.59 -17.84 -33.31
CA ASP A 586 -27.29 -17.22 -32.18
C ASP A 586 -28.47 -16.37 -32.71
N ASP A 587 -29.55 -16.21 -31.93
CA ASP A 587 -30.74 -15.44 -32.34
C ASP A 587 -30.56 -13.92 -32.16
N LEU A 588 -30.89 -13.15 -33.20
CA LEU A 588 -30.89 -11.69 -33.15
C LEU A 588 -32.22 -11.19 -32.57
N LYS A 589 -32.19 -10.75 -31.31
CA LYS A 589 -33.35 -10.14 -30.64
C LYS A 589 -33.44 -8.65 -30.96
N TYR A 590 -34.64 -8.18 -31.29
CA TYR A 590 -34.94 -6.79 -31.62
C TYR A 590 -36.27 -6.32 -31.01
N LYS A 591 -36.41 -5.01 -30.85
CA LYS A 591 -37.63 -4.29 -30.47
C LYS A 591 -38.05 -3.45 -31.68
N LEU A 592 -39.27 -3.67 -32.16
CA LEU A 592 -39.89 -2.89 -33.23
C LEU A 592 -41.02 -2.06 -32.62
N ASN A 593 -40.95 -0.73 -32.75
CA ASN A 593 -42.02 0.18 -32.39
C ASN A 593 -42.68 0.65 -33.69
N LEU A 594 -44.01 0.57 -33.75
CA LEU A 594 -44.85 1.07 -34.82
C LEU A 594 -45.76 2.15 -34.23
N GLN A 595 -45.91 3.28 -34.92
CA GLN A 595 -46.80 4.35 -34.52
C GLN A 595 -47.65 4.81 -35.70
N ASN A 596 -48.97 4.68 -35.56
CA ASN A 596 -49.93 5.23 -36.49
C ASN A 596 -50.08 6.74 -36.25
N LEU A 597 -49.97 7.54 -37.31
CA LEU A 597 -50.16 8.98 -37.26
C LEU A 597 -51.54 9.42 -37.79
N LEU A 598 -52.37 8.48 -38.26
CA LEU A 598 -53.79 8.68 -38.56
C LEU A 598 -54.61 8.50 -37.29
N ARG A 599 -55.36 9.53 -36.87
CA ARG A 599 -56.23 9.45 -35.68
C ARG A 599 -57.52 8.69 -35.98
N GLU A 600 -58.00 7.96 -34.97
CA GLU A 600 -59.34 7.34 -34.91
C GLU A 600 -59.65 6.26 -35.97
N GLN A 601 -58.64 5.73 -36.66
CA GLN A 601 -58.81 4.59 -37.57
C GLN A 601 -57.60 3.64 -37.53
N GLY A 602 -57.84 2.42 -37.04
CA GLY A 602 -56.86 1.33 -37.11
C GLY A 602 -56.82 0.63 -38.47
N TYR A 603 -55.70 -0.03 -38.76
CA TYR A 603 -55.50 -0.83 -39.97
C TYR A 603 -54.52 -1.97 -39.76
N LEU A 604 -54.58 -2.94 -40.68
CA LEU A 604 -53.62 -4.04 -40.78
C LEU A 604 -52.33 -3.57 -41.47
N VAL A 605 -51.20 -3.99 -40.91
CA VAL A 605 -49.85 -3.78 -41.43
C VAL A 605 -49.22 -5.16 -41.65
N ASN A 606 -48.77 -5.41 -42.88
CA ASN A 606 -48.02 -6.61 -43.22
C ASN A 606 -46.54 -6.33 -43.06
N LEU A 607 -45.91 -6.93 -42.04
CA LEU A 607 -44.48 -6.77 -41.79
C LEU A 607 -43.69 -7.89 -42.45
N ARG A 608 -42.63 -7.48 -43.16
CA ARG A 608 -41.63 -8.35 -43.77
C ARG A 608 -40.28 -8.03 -43.14
N ILE A 609 -39.76 -8.95 -42.33
CA ILE A 609 -38.51 -8.78 -41.59
C ILE A 609 -37.43 -9.62 -42.24
N PHE A 610 -36.29 -9.03 -42.62
CA PHE A 610 -35.21 -9.78 -43.24
C PHE A 610 -33.81 -9.25 -42.94
N VAL A 611 -32.84 -10.17 -42.94
CA VAL A 611 -31.41 -9.89 -42.78
C VAL A 611 -30.72 -9.97 -44.14
N ASN A 612 -30.06 -8.88 -44.53
CA ASN A 612 -29.13 -8.85 -45.67
C ASN A 612 -27.75 -8.32 -45.23
N GLU A 613 -26.76 -8.43 -46.11
CA GLU A 613 -25.40 -7.96 -45.89
C GLU A 613 -25.26 -6.50 -46.33
N MET A 614 -24.52 -5.67 -45.59
CA MET A 614 -24.50 -4.22 -45.80
C MET A 614 -24.03 -3.78 -47.21
N ASN A 615 -23.37 -4.66 -47.97
CA ASN A 615 -22.91 -4.42 -49.34
C ASN A 615 -23.57 -5.36 -50.38
N SER A 616 -24.61 -6.14 -50.03
CA SER A 616 -25.18 -7.17 -50.90
C SER A 616 -26.66 -7.41 -50.63
N THR A 617 -27.46 -7.51 -51.69
CA THR A 617 -28.89 -7.85 -51.61
C THR A 617 -29.16 -9.33 -51.31
N LEU A 618 -28.12 -10.12 -50.97
CA LEU A 618 -28.30 -11.51 -50.55
C LEU A 618 -29.06 -11.55 -49.21
N LEU A 619 -30.22 -12.19 -49.24
CA LEU A 619 -31.09 -12.39 -48.08
C LEU A 619 -30.68 -13.68 -47.35
N TYR A 620 -30.42 -13.57 -46.05
CA TYR A 620 -29.90 -14.66 -45.20
C TYR A 620 -30.97 -15.27 -44.27
N SER A 621 -31.96 -14.47 -43.88
CA SER A 621 -33.07 -14.87 -43.00
C SER A 621 -34.26 -13.95 -43.27
N GLU A 622 -35.48 -14.47 -43.26
CA GLU A 622 -36.72 -13.74 -43.54
C GLU A 622 -37.88 -14.32 -42.72
N ASP A 623 -38.71 -13.45 -42.17
CA ASP A 623 -39.92 -13.75 -41.39
C ASP A 623 -41.05 -12.77 -41.77
N PHE A 624 -42.30 -13.19 -41.60
CA PHE A 624 -43.48 -12.41 -41.95
C PHE A 624 -44.45 -12.36 -40.78
N SER A 625 -44.99 -11.18 -40.45
CA SER A 625 -46.05 -11.05 -39.45
C SER A 625 -47.04 -9.93 -39.78
N GLU A 626 -48.29 -10.31 -39.92
CA GLU A 626 -49.43 -9.38 -39.97
C GLU A 626 -49.77 -8.88 -38.55
N VAL A 627 -49.98 -7.57 -38.40
CA VAL A 627 -50.40 -6.95 -37.14
C VAL A 627 -51.43 -5.85 -37.38
N GLU A 628 -52.38 -5.69 -36.45
CA GLU A 628 -53.33 -4.58 -36.44
C GLU A 628 -52.81 -3.47 -35.52
N ILE A 629 -52.91 -2.20 -35.96
CA ILE A 629 -52.48 -1.03 -35.20
C ILE A 629 -53.56 0.05 -35.20
N GLU A 630 -54.00 0.46 -34.01
CA GLU A 630 -54.88 1.62 -33.82
C GLU A 630 -54.07 2.90 -33.58
N ASN A 631 -53.23 2.92 -32.54
CA ASN A 631 -52.43 4.08 -32.15
C ASN A 631 -50.92 3.80 -32.19
N SER A 632 -50.44 2.86 -31.37
CA SER A 632 -49.04 2.40 -31.37
C SER A 632 -48.93 0.94 -30.96
N LEU A 633 -47.88 0.27 -31.43
CA LEU A 633 -47.60 -1.13 -31.12
C LEU A 633 -46.09 -1.34 -30.95
N THR A 634 -45.67 -1.86 -29.80
CA THR A 634 -44.29 -2.28 -29.54
C THR A 634 -44.23 -3.80 -29.50
N MET A 635 -43.32 -4.40 -30.27
CA MET A 635 -43.08 -5.84 -30.29
C MET A 635 -41.64 -6.17 -29.94
N LEU A 636 -41.46 -7.22 -29.13
CA LEU A 636 -40.19 -7.90 -28.94
C LEU A 636 -40.19 -9.18 -29.78
N LYS A 637 -39.21 -9.29 -30.67
CA LYS A 637 -39.11 -10.38 -31.66
C LYS A 637 -37.66 -10.86 -31.76
N GLU A 638 -37.48 -12.03 -32.36
CA GLU A 638 -36.16 -12.61 -32.61
C GLU A 638 -36.11 -13.29 -33.97
N ILE A 639 -34.99 -13.13 -34.67
CA ILE A 639 -34.76 -13.74 -35.99
C ILE A 639 -33.46 -14.55 -35.94
N ASN A 640 -33.51 -15.80 -36.40
CA ASN A 640 -32.37 -16.71 -36.33
C ASN A 640 -31.30 -16.31 -37.35
N ILE A 641 -30.04 -16.19 -36.92
CA ILE A 641 -28.90 -15.90 -37.79
C ILE A 641 -28.26 -17.23 -38.24
N PRO A 642 -28.19 -17.54 -39.55
CA PRO A 642 -27.68 -18.83 -40.03
C PRO A 642 -26.26 -19.15 -39.58
N LYS A 643 -26.01 -20.41 -39.21
CA LYS A 643 -24.67 -20.91 -38.79
C LYS A 643 -23.57 -20.84 -39.85
N ASN A 644 -23.95 -20.67 -41.12
CA ASN A 644 -23.02 -20.58 -42.25
C ASN A 644 -22.75 -19.13 -42.70
N ILE A 645 -23.25 -18.12 -41.99
CA ILE A 645 -23.03 -16.71 -42.32
C ILE A 645 -21.57 -16.30 -42.04
N SER A 646 -21.01 -15.44 -42.89
CA SER A 646 -19.64 -14.91 -42.76
C SER A 646 -19.52 -13.86 -41.65
N GLU A 647 -18.31 -13.65 -41.11
CA GLU A 647 -18.04 -12.49 -40.25
C GLU A 647 -18.10 -11.21 -41.08
N GLY A 648 -18.90 -10.23 -40.64
CA GLY A 648 -19.24 -9.07 -41.46
C GLY A 648 -20.24 -8.14 -40.80
N GLU A 649 -20.68 -7.12 -41.54
CA GLU A 649 -21.68 -6.14 -41.12
C GLU A 649 -22.95 -6.33 -41.95
N TYR A 650 -24.07 -6.46 -41.25
CA TYR A 650 -25.36 -6.89 -41.76
C TYR A 650 -26.42 -5.90 -41.32
N LEU A 651 -27.52 -5.85 -42.06
CA LEU A 651 -28.64 -4.97 -41.78
C LEU A 651 -29.85 -5.84 -41.44
N LEU A 652 -30.52 -5.52 -40.34
CA LEU A 652 -31.87 -5.98 -40.08
C LEU A 652 -32.81 -4.95 -40.69
N ASN A 653 -33.67 -5.40 -41.60
CA ASN A 653 -34.66 -4.58 -42.29
C ASN A 653 -36.05 -5.04 -41.86
N VAL A 654 -36.95 -4.08 -41.67
CA VAL A 654 -38.39 -4.30 -41.54
C VAL A 654 -39.07 -3.41 -42.58
N GLU A 655 -39.68 -4.05 -43.57
CA GLU A 655 -40.62 -3.43 -44.50
C GLU A 655 -42.04 -3.62 -43.95
N ALA A 656 -42.90 -2.62 -44.15
CA ALA A 656 -44.27 -2.58 -43.65
C ALA A 656 -45.22 -2.10 -44.75
N ASP A 657 -46.02 -3.01 -45.30
CA ASP A 657 -47.05 -2.71 -46.31
C ASP A 657 -48.39 -2.39 -45.62
N TYR A 658 -48.96 -1.21 -45.89
CA TYR A 658 -50.22 -0.75 -45.29
C TYR A 658 -50.88 0.33 -46.17
N LEU A 659 -52.21 0.27 -46.36
CA LEU A 659 -53.00 1.31 -47.05
C LEU A 659 -52.45 1.76 -48.43
N ASP A 660 -51.93 0.83 -49.24
CA ASP A 660 -51.20 1.07 -50.52
C ASP A 660 -49.89 1.89 -50.40
N TYR A 661 -49.39 2.08 -49.17
CA TYR A 661 -48.08 2.64 -48.85
C TYR A 661 -47.13 1.57 -48.30
N VAL A 662 -45.83 1.90 -48.34
CA VAL A 662 -44.75 1.09 -47.75
C VAL A 662 -43.88 1.99 -46.89
N SER A 663 -43.73 1.67 -45.61
CA SER A 663 -42.68 2.22 -44.74
C SER A 663 -41.57 1.18 -44.60
N SER A 664 -40.32 1.61 -44.41
CA SER A 664 -39.21 0.71 -44.12
C SER A 664 -38.27 1.26 -43.06
N VAL A 665 -37.81 0.43 -42.14
CA VAL A 665 -36.79 0.78 -41.14
C VAL A 665 -35.67 -0.25 -41.14
N THR A 666 -34.43 0.24 -41.08
CA THR A 666 -33.22 -0.59 -41.20
C THR A 666 -32.23 -0.21 -40.10
N THR A 667 -31.64 -1.21 -39.45
CA THR A 667 -30.65 -0.99 -38.38
C THR A 667 -29.45 -1.95 -38.52
N PRO A 668 -28.19 -1.48 -38.37
CA PRO A 668 -27.00 -2.29 -38.59
C PRO A 668 -26.59 -3.10 -37.35
N PHE A 669 -26.12 -4.33 -37.58
CA PHE A 669 -25.48 -5.19 -36.59
C PHE A 669 -24.29 -5.94 -37.18
N LYS A 670 -23.39 -6.41 -36.31
CA LYS A 670 -22.19 -7.13 -36.71
C LYS A 670 -22.32 -8.61 -36.39
N VAL A 671 -21.95 -9.48 -37.32
CA VAL A 671 -21.73 -10.90 -37.01
C VAL A 671 -20.23 -11.14 -36.86
N SER A 672 -19.82 -11.64 -35.69
CA SER A 672 -18.42 -12.00 -35.43
C SER A 672 -18.28 -12.98 -34.26
N LEU A 673 -17.26 -13.83 -34.34
CA LEU A 673 -16.81 -14.62 -33.21
C LEU A 673 -15.96 -13.75 -32.27
N PRO A 674 -16.15 -13.82 -30.95
CA PRO A 674 -15.26 -13.13 -30.01
C PRO A 674 -13.88 -13.80 -29.99
N ILE A 675 -12.82 -12.98 -29.85
CA ILE A 675 -11.40 -13.37 -30.01
C ILE A 675 -11.02 -14.66 -29.25
N TYR A 676 -11.61 -14.92 -28.08
CA TYR A 676 -11.32 -16.11 -27.27
C TYR A 676 -11.91 -17.43 -27.80
N LEU A 677 -12.85 -17.40 -28.76
CA LEU A 677 -13.42 -18.59 -29.41
C LEU A 677 -12.71 -19.00 -30.71
N TYR A 678 -11.88 -18.14 -31.31
CA TYR A 678 -11.06 -18.57 -32.44
C TYR A 678 -10.16 -19.73 -31.99
N SER A 679 -10.05 -20.73 -32.86
CA SER A 679 -9.26 -21.94 -32.59
C SER A 679 -8.02 -21.98 -33.46
N ILE A 680 -6.90 -22.40 -32.88
CA ILE A 680 -5.67 -22.71 -33.62
C ILE A 680 -5.54 -24.23 -33.64
N SER A 681 -5.47 -24.81 -34.84
CA SER A 681 -5.45 -26.27 -35.06
C SER A 681 -6.61 -27.03 -34.40
N GLY A 682 -7.76 -26.38 -34.18
CA GLY A 682 -8.94 -26.95 -33.51
C GLY A 682 -8.96 -26.81 -31.99
N ILE A 683 -7.96 -26.15 -31.38
CA ILE A 683 -7.95 -25.83 -29.94
C ILE A 683 -8.32 -24.35 -29.75
N PRO A 684 -9.42 -24.03 -29.04
CA PRO A 684 -9.78 -22.65 -28.70
C PRO A 684 -8.68 -21.91 -27.93
N LEU A 685 -8.47 -20.62 -28.25
CA LEU A 685 -7.41 -19.80 -27.65
C LEU A 685 -7.44 -19.75 -26.13
N TRP A 686 -8.62 -19.77 -25.50
CA TRP A 686 -8.73 -19.80 -24.03
C TRP A 686 -8.08 -21.05 -23.39
N ILE A 687 -8.13 -22.22 -24.04
CA ILE A 687 -7.46 -23.44 -23.57
C ILE A 687 -5.93 -23.27 -23.66
N ILE A 688 -5.46 -22.66 -24.76
CA ILE A 688 -4.03 -22.38 -24.97
C ILE A 688 -3.52 -21.42 -23.88
N PHE A 689 -4.27 -20.36 -23.54
CA PHE A 689 -3.93 -19.45 -22.44
C PHE A 689 -3.92 -20.14 -21.07
N VAL A 690 -4.89 -21.01 -20.77
CA VAL A 690 -4.91 -21.82 -19.53
C VAL A 690 -3.65 -22.70 -19.42
N ILE A 691 -3.30 -23.41 -20.49
CA ILE A 691 -2.12 -24.29 -20.54
C ILE A 691 -0.82 -23.50 -20.32
N ILE A 692 -0.63 -22.39 -21.03
CA ILE A 692 0.57 -21.55 -20.89
C ILE A 692 0.64 -20.93 -19.49
N SER A 693 -0.50 -20.46 -18.94
CA SER A 693 -0.57 -19.90 -17.59
C SER A 693 -0.18 -20.94 -16.52
N PHE A 694 -0.72 -22.17 -16.63
CA PHE A 694 -0.41 -23.27 -15.73
C PHE A 694 1.08 -23.65 -15.73
N PHE A 695 1.69 -23.82 -16.91
CA PHE A 695 3.12 -24.10 -17.01
C PHE A 695 4.00 -22.93 -16.51
N SER A 696 3.62 -21.68 -16.82
CA SER A 696 4.33 -20.49 -16.33
C SER A 696 4.26 -20.40 -14.79
N PHE A 697 3.08 -20.64 -14.20
CA PHE A 697 2.86 -20.62 -12.76
C PHE A 697 3.64 -21.72 -12.02
N ILE A 698 3.68 -22.94 -12.55
CA ILE A 698 4.51 -24.03 -12.00
C ILE A 698 5.99 -23.65 -12.06
N LEU A 699 6.48 -23.16 -13.20
CA LEU A 699 7.89 -22.78 -13.36
C LEU A 699 8.28 -21.63 -12.43
N LEU A 700 7.42 -20.61 -12.31
CA LEU A 700 7.56 -19.50 -11.37
C LEU A 700 7.66 -20.01 -9.92
N ASN A 701 6.74 -20.86 -9.48
CA ASN A 701 6.74 -21.41 -8.11
C ASN A 701 8.00 -22.26 -7.84
N VAL A 702 8.46 -23.06 -8.80
CA VAL A 702 9.71 -23.84 -8.68
C VAL A 702 10.94 -22.94 -8.54
N LEU A 703 11.00 -21.83 -9.28
CA LEU A 703 12.09 -20.85 -9.18
C LEU A 703 12.04 -20.05 -7.86
N VAL A 704 10.85 -19.60 -7.44
CA VAL A 704 10.64 -18.89 -6.17
C VAL A 704 10.96 -19.80 -4.97
N TYR A 705 10.50 -21.05 -4.97
CA TYR A 705 10.82 -22.04 -3.94
C TYR A 705 12.32 -22.33 -3.88
N ARG A 706 12.99 -22.49 -5.03
CA ARG A 706 14.46 -22.60 -5.08
C ARG A 706 15.13 -21.39 -4.42
N HIS A 707 14.75 -20.18 -4.80
CA HIS A 707 15.35 -18.95 -4.28
C HIS A 707 15.09 -18.75 -2.77
N TYR A 708 13.91 -19.13 -2.28
CA TYR A 708 13.59 -19.17 -0.85
C TYR A 708 14.46 -20.18 -0.08
N LYS A 709 14.63 -21.39 -0.63
CA LYS A 709 15.46 -22.45 -0.05
C LYS A 709 16.95 -22.07 -0.03
N GLU A 710 17.42 -21.34 -1.03
CA GLU A 710 18.76 -20.75 -1.09
C GLU A 710 18.95 -19.67 0.00
N LYS A 711 17.97 -18.77 0.17
CA LYS A 711 18.02 -17.72 1.21
C LYS A 711 18.16 -18.28 2.63
N LYS A 712 17.60 -19.47 2.92
CA LYS A 712 17.66 -20.15 4.22
C LYS A 712 18.99 -20.86 4.55
N LYS A 713 19.87 -21.13 3.59
CA LYS A 713 21.20 -21.71 3.87
C LYS A 713 22.04 -20.75 4.71
N ARG A 714 22.69 -21.22 5.77
CA ARG A 714 23.62 -20.37 6.55
C ARG A 714 24.94 -20.15 5.83
N TYR A 715 25.39 -21.16 5.07
CA TYR A 715 26.66 -21.11 4.34
C TYR A 715 26.40 -20.99 2.84
N ARG A 716 26.56 -19.77 2.30
CA ARG A 716 26.29 -19.46 0.89
C ARG A 716 27.57 -19.54 0.07
N ILE A 717 27.90 -20.75 -0.39
CA ILE A 717 29.18 -21.06 -1.03
C ILE A 717 28.97 -21.58 -2.46
N MET A 718 29.72 -21.04 -3.42
CA MET A 718 29.98 -21.73 -4.68
C MET A 718 31.01 -22.83 -4.42
N LEU A 719 30.52 -24.07 -4.25
CA LEU A 719 31.33 -25.28 -4.00
C LEU A 719 31.56 -26.05 -5.31
N ASP A 720 32.80 -26.04 -5.80
CA ASP A 720 33.25 -26.93 -6.87
C ASP A 720 33.79 -28.23 -6.27
N TYR A 721 32.86 -29.17 -6.01
CA TYR A 721 33.16 -30.52 -5.52
C TYR A 721 34.13 -31.31 -6.44
N GLY A 722 34.29 -30.92 -7.71
CA GLY A 722 35.29 -31.51 -8.59
C GLY A 722 36.73 -31.17 -8.19
N THR A 723 36.92 -30.07 -7.46
CA THR A 723 38.21 -29.52 -6.98
C THR A 723 38.38 -29.61 -5.46
N LEU A 724 37.61 -30.46 -4.78
CA LEU A 724 37.85 -30.82 -3.37
C LEU A 724 38.64 -32.14 -3.29
N PRO A 725 39.45 -32.34 -2.23
CA PRO A 725 40.13 -33.61 -2.00
C PRO A 725 39.17 -34.79 -1.93
N ARG A 726 39.65 -35.93 -2.43
CA ARG A 726 38.93 -37.22 -2.46
C ARG A 726 39.62 -38.20 -1.50
N PRO A 727 38.95 -39.27 -1.04
CA PRO A 727 39.61 -40.30 -0.24
C PRO A 727 40.80 -40.92 -1.00
N GLY A 728 41.88 -41.18 -0.26
CA GLY A 728 43.12 -41.76 -0.75
C GLY A 728 44.18 -41.78 0.35
N ASP A 729 45.30 -42.46 0.12
CA ASP A 729 46.26 -42.93 1.14
C ASP A 729 46.77 -41.86 2.13
N ARG A 730 46.83 -40.59 1.72
CA ARG A 730 47.25 -39.45 2.55
C ARG A 730 46.25 -38.29 2.50
N SER A 731 44.98 -38.61 2.25
CA SER A 731 43.83 -37.70 2.20
C SER A 731 42.79 -38.09 3.26
N VAL A 732 42.77 -37.34 4.36
CA VAL A 732 42.17 -37.74 5.64
C VAL A 732 40.85 -37.01 5.90
N ARG A 733 39.88 -37.67 6.56
CA ARG A 733 38.54 -37.09 6.77
C ARG A 733 38.47 -36.25 8.04
N ILE A 734 38.67 -34.94 7.88
CA ILE A 734 38.59 -33.96 8.98
C ILE A 734 37.16 -33.58 9.39
N GLY A 735 36.14 -33.95 8.59
CA GLY A 735 34.74 -33.68 8.95
C GLY A 735 33.75 -33.90 7.80
N ASN A 736 32.77 -33.00 7.71
CA ASN A 736 31.83 -32.89 6.60
C ASN A 736 31.81 -31.44 6.07
N VAL A 737 31.51 -31.23 4.79
CA VAL A 737 31.18 -29.91 4.25
C VAL A 737 29.89 -29.41 4.94
N ALA A 738 29.91 -28.17 5.44
CA ALA A 738 28.87 -27.64 6.32
C ALA A 738 27.46 -27.67 5.70
N GLU A 739 26.43 -27.88 6.52
CA GLU A 739 25.04 -28.16 6.12
C GLU A 739 24.83 -29.40 5.23
N THR A 740 25.86 -30.23 4.98
CA THR A 740 25.76 -31.46 4.17
C THR A 740 26.18 -32.74 4.90
N LYS A 741 25.93 -33.90 4.26
CA LYS A 741 26.52 -35.20 4.61
C LYS A 741 27.80 -35.52 3.81
N VAL A 742 28.28 -34.62 2.94
CA VAL A 742 29.46 -34.86 2.10
C VAL A 742 30.71 -34.80 3.01
N PRO A 743 31.54 -35.84 3.08
CA PRO A 743 32.79 -35.81 3.84
C PRO A 743 33.72 -34.69 3.35
N ALA A 744 34.36 -34.00 4.29
CA ALA A 744 35.45 -33.09 3.99
C ALA A 744 36.79 -33.81 4.20
N TYR A 745 37.56 -33.93 3.13
CA TYR A 745 38.89 -34.53 3.13
C TYR A 745 39.98 -33.46 3.08
N TYR A 746 41.16 -33.79 3.61
CA TYR A 746 42.35 -32.95 3.59
C TYR A 746 43.58 -33.76 3.25
N GLU A 747 44.35 -33.34 2.24
CA GLU A 747 45.65 -33.94 1.94
C GLU A 747 46.67 -33.48 3.00
N ILE A 748 47.11 -34.38 3.89
CA ILE A 748 48.03 -34.02 4.99
C ILE A 748 49.36 -33.48 4.48
N GLU A 749 49.76 -33.83 3.26
CA GLU A 749 50.96 -33.30 2.62
C GLU A 749 50.92 -31.77 2.42
N LYS A 750 49.75 -31.14 2.37
CA LYS A 750 49.65 -29.66 2.31
C LYS A 750 50.10 -28.96 3.60
N LEU A 751 50.30 -29.68 4.69
CA LEU A 751 50.94 -29.16 5.91
C LEU A 751 52.45 -28.92 5.75
N THR A 752 53.11 -29.50 4.74
CA THR A 752 54.48 -29.09 4.36
C THR A 752 54.52 -27.60 4.00
N THR A 753 53.46 -27.11 3.35
CA THR A 753 53.18 -25.69 3.11
C THR A 753 52.39 -25.00 4.23
N HIS A 754 52.49 -25.54 5.45
CA HIS A 754 52.04 -24.96 6.72
C HIS A 754 50.51 -24.69 6.84
N CYS A 755 50.06 -24.45 8.07
CA CYS A 755 48.66 -24.21 8.42
C CYS A 755 48.50 -23.16 9.52
N ILE A 756 47.40 -22.40 9.48
CA ILE A 756 47.01 -21.45 10.52
C ILE A 756 45.56 -21.69 10.95
N VAL A 757 45.30 -21.63 12.26
CA VAL A 757 43.98 -21.85 12.87
C VAL A 757 43.64 -20.66 13.78
N ALA A 758 42.56 -19.95 13.47
CA ALA A 758 42.24 -18.65 14.10
C ALA A 758 40.74 -18.48 14.45
N GLY A 759 40.42 -17.41 15.19
CA GLY A 759 39.06 -17.02 15.59
C GLY A 759 38.86 -16.85 17.10
N ALA A 760 37.64 -16.58 17.52
CA ALA A 760 37.34 -16.27 18.93
C ALA A 760 37.49 -17.49 19.86
N THR A 761 37.59 -17.23 21.16
CA THR A 761 37.67 -18.28 22.20
C THR A 761 36.33 -19.01 22.32
N GLY A 762 36.38 -20.33 22.56
CA GLY A 762 35.20 -21.20 22.60
C GLY A 762 34.61 -21.62 21.23
N MET A 763 35.01 -21.00 20.10
CA MET A 763 34.41 -21.27 18.78
C MET A 763 34.88 -22.59 18.10
N GLY A 764 35.79 -23.32 18.73
CA GLY A 764 36.28 -24.63 18.25
C GLY A 764 37.68 -24.63 17.65
N LYS A 765 38.47 -23.54 17.78
CA LYS A 765 39.86 -23.47 17.28
C LYS A 765 40.69 -24.72 17.56
N SER A 766 40.90 -25.02 18.84
CA SER A 766 41.76 -26.11 19.29
C SER A 766 41.21 -27.46 18.85
N ILE A 767 39.88 -27.63 18.82
CA ILE A 767 39.22 -28.83 18.28
C ILE A 767 39.55 -29.02 16.79
N SER A 768 39.44 -27.97 15.97
CA SER A 768 39.73 -28.04 14.53
C SER A 768 41.21 -28.36 14.26
N ALA A 769 42.13 -27.77 15.03
CA ALA A 769 43.56 -28.08 14.98
C ALA A 769 43.86 -29.52 15.43
N GLN A 770 43.28 -29.93 16.57
CA GLN A 770 43.41 -31.27 17.14
C GLN A 770 42.94 -32.35 16.17
N VAL A 771 41.81 -32.16 15.48
CA VAL A 771 41.32 -33.14 14.48
C VAL A 771 42.35 -33.37 13.37
N ILE A 772 42.98 -32.30 12.85
CA ILE A 772 44.05 -32.44 11.84
C ILE A 772 45.26 -33.19 12.43
N ILE A 773 45.63 -32.90 13.68
CA ILE A 773 46.74 -33.53 14.40
C ILE A 773 46.47 -35.01 14.71
N GLU A 774 45.24 -35.37 15.07
CA GLU A 774 44.81 -36.76 15.24
C GLU A 774 44.93 -37.55 13.94
N GLU A 775 44.49 -36.99 12.81
CA GLU A 775 44.65 -37.63 11.51
C GLU A 775 46.14 -37.73 11.10
N CYS A 776 46.97 -36.73 11.41
CA CYS A 776 48.43 -36.81 11.19
C CYS A 776 49.05 -37.99 11.96
N LEU A 777 48.69 -38.16 13.24
CA LEU A 777 49.19 -39.26 14.06
C LEU A 777 48.67 -40.63 13.59
N ILE A 778 47.43 -40.72 13.10
CA ILE A 778 46.88 -41.92 12.45
C ILE A 778 47.68 -42.28 11.20
N ASN A 779 48.12 -41.29 10.44
CA ASN A 779 48.83 -41.45 9.17
C ASN A 779 50.37 -41.38 9.33
N ASN A 780 50.86 -41.81 10.50
CA ASN A 780 52.27 -42.00 10.85
C ASN A 780 53.16 -40.74 10.75
N VAL A 781 52.59 -39.55 10.89
CA VAL A 781 53.34 -38.29 11.02
C VAL A 781 53.74 -38.08 12.48
N ALA A 782 54.97 -37.62 12.75
CA ALA A 782 55.38 -37.20 14.09
C ALA A 782 54.77 -35.83 14.45
N VAL A 783 54.39 -35.60 15.70
CA VAL A 783 53.86 -34.28 16.11
C VAL A 783 54.60 -33.76 17.33
N ILE A 784 55.05 -32.51 17.27
CA ILE A 784 55.55 -31.79 18.46
C ILE A 784 54.60 -30.63 18.75
N VAL A 785 54.10 -30.54 19.98
CA VAL A 785 53.27 -29.42 20.44
C VAL A 785 54.02 -28.60 21.49
N LEU A 786 54.06 -27.28 21.27
CA LEU A 786 54.53 -26.28 22.22
C LEU A 786 53.30 -25.66 22.89
N ASP A 787 53.02 -26.07 24.12
CA ASP A 787 51.74 -25.87 24.81
C ASP A 787 51.92 -25.01 26.07
N PRO A 788 51.52 -23.71 26.05
CA PRO A 788 51.62 -22.83 27.22
C PRO A 788 50.55 -23.10 28.30
N THR A 789 49.61 -24.03 28.09
CA THR A 789 48.44 -24.28 28.95
C THR A 789 48.39 -25.67 29.59
N ALA A 790 49.18 -26.61 29.06
CA ALA A 790 49.11 -28.06 29.29
C ALA A 790 47.81 -28.75 28.78
N GLN A 791 46.92 -28.07 28.05
CA GLN A 791 45.66 -28.66 27.54
C GLN A 791 45.89 -29.83 26.58
N TRP A 792 46.95 -29.81 25.78
CA TRP A 792 47.21 -30.84 24.77
C TRP A 792 47.59 -32.19 25.37
N SER A 793 47.96 -32.23 26.66
CA SER A 793 48.21 -33.48 27.38
C SER A 793 47.03 -34.47 27.37
N GLY A 794 45.80 -33.98 27.16
CA GLY A 794 44.60 -34.80 26.95
C GLY A 794 44.70 -35.76 25.75
N MET A 795 45.56 -35.47 24.77
CA MET A 795 45.86 -36.35 23.63
C MET A 795 46.29 -37.76 24.06
N LEU A 796 46.89 -37.90 25.25
CA LEU A 796 47.41 -39.18 25.77
C LEU A 796 46.35 -40.05 26.45
N ARG A 797 45.06 -39.69 26.35
CA ARG A 797 43.92 -40.42 26.95
C ARG A 797 42.76 -40.48 25.95
N LYS A 798 41.98 -41.56 25.98
CA LYS A 798 40.77 -41.69 25.15
C LYS A 798 39.68 -40.69 25.57
N CYS A 799 38.81 -40.31 24.64
CA CYS A 799 37.64 -39.50 24.97
C CYS A 799 36.73 -40.23 25.95
N THR A 800 36.37 -39.54 27.05
CA THR A 800 35.36 -39.98 28.04
C THR A 800 34.29 -38.92 28.28
N ASP A 801 34.36 -37.80 27.54
CA ASP A 801 33.45 -36.68 27.65
C ASP A 801 32.11 -37.02 26.98
N LYS A 802 31.05 -37.17 27.80
CA LYS A 802 29.70 -37.51 27.33
C LYS A 802 29.19 -36.52 26.27
N ARG A 803 29.56 -35.23 26.34
CA ARG A 803 29.12 -34.22 25.37
C ARG A 803 29.84 -34.41 24.03
N MET A 804 31.14 -34.66 24.02
CA MET A 804 31.86 -34.95 22.77
C MET A 804 31.44 -36.27 22.14
N LEU A 805 31.27 -37.33 22.95
CA LEU A 805 30.78 -38.63 22.50
C LEU A 805 29.37 -38.53 21.88
N SER A 806 28.51 -37.61 22.35
CA SER A 806 27.18 -37.39 21.75
C SER A 806 27.22 -36.93 20.29
N PHE A 807 28.32 -36.32 19.82
CA PHE A 807 28.46 -35.88 18.43
C PHE A 807 28.97 -36.99 17.49
N TYR A 808 29.48 -38.11 18.01
CA TYR A 808 30.10 -39.17 17.20
C TYR A 808 29.15 -39.73 16.10
N PRO A 809 27.87 -40.04 16.38
CA PRO A 809 26.96 -40.58 15.37
C PRO A 809 26.72 -39.65 14.16
N LYS A 810 26.81 -38.31 14.36
CA LYS A 810 26.66 -37.31 13.28
C LYS A 810 27.72 -37.48 12.17
N PHE A 811 28.87 -38.08 12.51
CA PHE A 811 29.98 -38.31 11.59
C PHE A 811 30.15 -39.79 11.21
N GLY A 812 29.37 -40.70 11.79
CA GLY A 812 29.51 -42.15 11.62
C GLY A 812 30.54 -42.81 12.55
N LEU A 813 30.97 -42.11 13.60
CA LEU A 813 31.85 -42.66 14.65
C LEU A 813 31.03 -43.36 15.74
N LYS A 814 31.68 -44.30 16.44
CA LYS A 814 31.15 -45.05 17.58
C LYS A 814 31.97 -44.74 18.84
N PRO A 815 31.42 -44.87 20.07
CA PRO A 815 32.19 -44.66 21.31
C PRO A 815 33.42 -45.58 21.46
N THR A 816 33.48 -46.69 20.71
CA THR A 816 34.64 -47.58 20.59
C THR A 816 35.85 -46.96 19.89
N ASP A 817 35.62 -45.93 19.08
CA ASP A 817 36.63 -45.33 18.20
C ASP A 817 37.47 -44.28 18.94
N ALA A 818 37.01 -43.88 20.14
CA ALA A 818 37.70 -42.98 21.06
C ALA A 818 39.00 -43.62 21.59
N LYS A 819 40.13 -42.96 21.38
CA LYS A 819 41.48 -43.47 21.67
C LYS A 819 42.41 -42.37 22.17
N GLY A 820 43.35 -42.73 23.03
CA GLY A 820 44.53 -41.92 23.29
C GLY A 820 45.59 -42.18 22.22
N PHE A 821 46.48 -41.21 22.02
CA PHE A 821 47.57 -41.29 21.07
C PHE A 821 48.88 -41.61 21.81
N LYS A 822 49.76 -42.39 21.17
CA LYS A 822 51.08 -42.74 21.76
C LYS A 822 51.93 -41.48 21.83
N GLY A 823 52.40 -41.11 23.01
CA GLY A 823 53.10 -39.86 23.19
C GLY A 823 53.46 -39.53 24.63
N ASN A 824 54.20 -38.44 24.81
CA ASN A 824 54.82 -38.06 26.07
C ASN A 824 54.65 -36.57 26.36
N VAL A 825 54.63 -36.19 27.64
CA VAL A 825 54.63 -34.79 28.09
C VAL A 825 55.91 -34.52 28.88
N LYS A 826 56.60 -33.42 28.56
CA LYS A 826 57.70 -32.87 29.37
C LYS A 826 57.38 -31.42 29.71
N GLN A 827 57.40 -31.06 30.99
CA GLN A 827 57.34 -29.65 31.39
C GLN A 827 58.72 -29.00 31.25
N ILE A 828 58.77 -27.85 30.58
CA ILE A 828 60.01 -27.07 30.42
C ILE A 828 60.11 -26.08 31.58
N ILE A 829 61.18 -26.21 32.38
CA ILE A 829 61.44 -25.35 33.55
C ILE A 829 62.45 -24.24 33.21
N ASN A 830 63.33 -24.47 32.23
CA ASN A 830 64.37 -23.51 31.84
C ASN A 830 64.30 -23.23 30.32
N PRO A 831 64.11 -21.96 29.88
CA PRO A 831 63.95 -21.65 28.46
C PRO A 831 65.25 -21.81 27.65
N ARG A 832 66.39 -22.00 28.31
CA ARG A 832 67.70 -22.26 27.69
C ARG A 832 67.98 -23.76 27.49
N GLU A 833 67.05 -24.65 27.85
CA GLU A 833 67.19 -26.10 27.68
C GLU A 833 67.41 -26.51 26.21
N LEU A 834 68.34 -27.44 25.99
CA LEU A 834 68.66 -28.02 24.69
C LEU A 834 67.79 -29.27 24.46
N ILE A 835 66.95 -29.22 23.42
CA ILE A 835 66.04 -30.28 22.99
C ILE A 835 66.56 -30.85 21.67
N ASP A 836 67.05 -32.09 21.71
CA ASP A 836 67.38 -32.86 20.50
C ASP A 836 66.08 -33.31 19.80
N ILE A 837 65.68 -32.56 18.77
CA ILE A 837 64.44 -32.77 18.01
C ILE A 837 64.51 -34.06 17.16
N GLY A 838 65.71 -34.58 16.88
CA GLY A 838 65.89 -35.88 16.24
C GLY A 838 65.29 -37.03 17.05
N LYS A 839 65.40 -36.99 18.39
CA LYS A 839 64.80 -37.99 19.30
C LYS A 839 63.27 -38.06 19.22
N TYR A 840 62.61 -37.00 18.74
CA TYR A 840 61.15 -36.86 18.75
C TYR A 840 60.52 -36.97 17.34
N MET A 841 61.32 -37.18 16.29
CA MET A 841 60.83 -37.40 14.91
C MET A 841 60.35 -38.85 14.68
N ASN A 842 59.53 -39.36 15.60
CA ASN A 842 59.05 -40.74 15.58
C ASN A 842 57.66 -40.83 14.91
N PRO A 843 57.49 -41.61 13.82
CA PRO A 843 56.21 -41.78 13.13
C PRO A 843 55.05 -42.13 14.06
N GLY A 844 53.95 -41.39 13.95
CA GLY A 844 52.70 -41.63 14.69
C GLY A 844 52.76 -41.32 16.19
N GLN A 845 53.79 -40.62 16.66
CA GLN A 845 53.96 -40.25 18.07
C GLN A 845 53.82 -38.74 18.28
N ILE A 846 53.26 -38.35 19.44
CA ILE A 846 53.15 -36.95 19.86
C ILE A 846 54.07 -36.64 21.05
N GLN A 847 54.93 -35.62 20.90
CA GLN A 847 55.68 -35.04 22.01
C GLN A 847 55.07 -33.69 22.39
N ILE A 848 54.77 -33.51 23.66
CA ILE A 848 54.16 -32.28 24.18
C ILE A 848 55.17 -31.62 25.11
N PHE A 849 55.63 -30.43 24.75
CA PHE A 849 56.44 -29.58 25.61
C PHE A 849 55.51 -28.58 26.28
N SER A 850 55.24 -28.82 27.57
CA SER A 850 54.37 -27.97 28.37
C SER A 850 55.18 -26.79 28.91
N LEU A 851 54.84 -25.60 28.45
CA LEU A 851 55.53 -24.34 28.75
C LEU A 851 54.85 -23.55 29.88
N ASN A 852 53.87 -24.16 30.56
CA ASN A 852 53.05 -23.57 31.62
C ASN A 852 53.81 -23.24 32.94
N LYS A 853 55.13 -23.44 32.95
CA LYS A 853 56.06 -23.04 34.03
C LYS A 853 56.96 -21.86 33.64
N LEU A 854 56.86 -21.38 32.40
CA LEU A 854 57.59 -20.22 31.88
C LEU A 854 56.67 -19.00 31.83
N ASP A 855 57.23 -17.80 31.99
CA ASP A 855 56.54 -16.54 31.71
C ASP A 855 56.52 -16.27 30.19
N PRO A 856 55.76 -15.27 29.68
CA PRO A 856 55.72 -14.96 28.24
C PRO A 856 57.10 -14.72 27.60
N LYS A 857 58.07 -14.14 28.32
CA LYS A 857 59.43 -13.94 27.79
C LYS A 857 60.23 -15.24 27.77
N GLY A 858 60.10 -16.08 28.80
CA GLY A 858 60.64 -17.44 28.82
C GLY A 858 60.08 -18.31 27.71
N ILE A 859 58.77 -18.24 27.44
CA ILE A 859 58.11 -18.93 26.32
C ILE A 859 58.71 -18.47 24.98
N ASP A 860 58.80 -17.16 24.76
CA ASP A 860 59.32 -16.60 23.51
C ASP A 860 60.81 -16.91 23.27
N PHE A 861 61.62 -16.83 24.33
CA PHE A 861 63.02 -17.27 24.28
C PHE A 861 63.15 -18.77 24.02
N PHE A 862 62.32 -19.61 24.65
CA PHE A 862 62.34 -21.06 24.43
C PHE A 862 61.94 -21.40 22.99
N VAL A 863 60.92 -20.74 22.43
CA VAL A 863 60.53 -20.89 21.02
C VAL A 863 61.68 -20.48 20.08
N ALA A 864 62.34 -19.35 20.33
CA ALA A 864 63.50 -18.92 19.56
C ALA A 864 64.63 -19.96 19.60
N ASN A 865 64.94 -20.47 20.80
CA ASN A 865 65.97 -21.47 21.03
C ASN A 865 65.62 -22.84 20.40
N PHE A 866 64.37 -23.28 20.49
CA PHE A 866 63.88 -24.54 19.91
C PHE A 866 63.99 -24.53 18.38
N ILE A 867 63.52 -23.45 17.74
CA ILE A 867 63.61 -23.30 16.28
C ILE A 867 65.07 -23.21 15.81
N ARG A 868 65.91 -22.46 16.52
CA ARG A 868 67.36 -22.37 16.27
C ARG A 868 68.03 -23.75 16.29
N GLN A 869 67.58 -24.67 17.15
CA GLN A 869 68.11 -26.03 17.23
C GLN A 869 67.73 -26.88 16.00
N ILE A 870 66.53 -26.69 15.42
CA ILE A 870 66.16 -27.31 14.14
C ILE A 870 67.13 -26.86 13.05
N PHE A 871 67.33 -25.54 12.89
CA PHE A 871 68.26 -25.00 11.90
C PHE A 871 69.71 -25.50 12.08
N ARG A 872 70.17 -25.73 13.31
CA ARG A 872 71.49 -26.31 13.60
C ARG A 872 71.58 -27.83 13.44
N SER A 873 70.47 -28.54 13.40
CA SER A 873 70.44 -30.01 13.24
C SER A 873 70.56 -30.49 11.78
N ASP A 874 70.55 -29.55 10.83
CA ASP A 874 70.53 -29.76 9.37
C ASP A 874 69.66 -30.97 8.92
N PRO A 875 68.32 -30.86 9.06
CA PRO A 875 67.42 -31.96 8.76
C PRO A 875 67.54 -32.45 7.31
N ARG A 876 67.47 -33.76 7.08
CA ARG A 876 67.45 -34.32 5.71
C ARG A 876 66.20 -33.87 4.97
N GLU A 877 66.37 -33.36 3.75
CA GLU A 877 65.27 -32.92 2.88
C GLU A 877 64.18 -33.98 2.68
N SER A 878 62.96 -33.53 2.38
CA SER A 878 61.85 -34.39 1.99
C SER A 878 60.75 -33.60 1.27
N PRO A 879 60.14 -34.17 0.21
CA PRO A 879 58.88 -33.66 -0.33
C PRO A 879 57.67 -34.03 0.54
N ASN A 880 57.79 -35.02 1.44
CA ASN A 880 56.70 -35.56 2.24
C ASN A 880 56.76 -35.08 3.70
N LEU A 881 55.61 -34.89 4.33
CA LEU A 881 55.46 -34.51 5.74
C LEU A 881 55.94 -35.63 6.68
N LYS A 882 57.10 -35.40 7.32
CA LYS A 882 57.67 -36.24 8.38
C LYS A 882 57.15 -35.85 9.76
N MET A 883 57.07 -34.54 10.03
CA MET A 883 56.71 -34.00 11.33
C MET A 883 55.84 -32.75 11.18
N LEU A 884 54.91 -32.54 12.11
CA LEU A 884 54.16 -31.31 12.29
C LEU A 884 54.56 -30.63 13.61
N LEU A 885 55.02 -29.37 13.53
CA LEU A 885 55.31 -28.52 14.68
C LEU A 885 54.10 -27.63 14.97
N VAL A 886 53.57 -27.69 16.19
CA VAL A 886 52.34 -27.00 16.59
C VAL A 886 52.66 -25.95 17.65
N PHE A 887 52.37 -24.69 17.34
CA PHE A 887 52.56 -23.55 18.23
C PHE A 887 51.19 -23.06 18.69
N ASP A 888 50.79 -23.42 19.91
CA ASP A 888 49.50 -23.00 20.46
C ASP A 888 49.59 -21.62 21.13
N GLU A 889 48.50 -20.85 21.03
CA GLU A 889 48.39 -19.46 21.49
C GLU A 889 49.57 -18.56 21.06
N VAL A 890 50.06 -18.73 19.83
CA VAL A 890 51.32 -18.16 19.32
C VAL A 890 51.40 -16.62 19.32
N HIS A 891 50.26 -15.92 19.49
CA HIS A 891 50.25 -14.48 19.72
C HIS A 891 50.97 -14.08 21.02
N ARG A 892 51.07 -14.97 22.02
CA ARG A 892 51.81 -14.75 23.28
C ARG A 892 53.29 -14.42 23.09
N LEU A 893 53.84 -14.76 21.92
CA LEU A 893 55.22 -14.43 21.51
C LEU A 893 55.39 -12.94 21.14
N LEU A 894 54.30 -12.23 20.83
CA LEU A 894 54.34 -10.82 20.43
C LEU A 894 54.56 -9.90 21.63
N SER A 895 55.27 -8.79 21.39
CA SER A 895 55.57 -7.78 22.42
C SER A 895 54.33 -7.21 23.11
N LYS A 896 53.23 -6.99 22.36
CA LYS A 896 51.94 -6.54 22.91
C LYS A 896 51.26 -7.53 23.87
N PHE A 897 51.74 -8.78 23.94
CA PHE A 897 51.27 -9.81 24.86
C PHE A 897 52.37 -10.29 25.85
N GLY A 898 53.49 -9.57 25.92
CA GLY A 898 54.54 -9.77 26.93
C GLY A 898 55.80 -10.51 26.48
N GLY A 899 55.85 -11.07 25.27
CA GLY A 899 57.07 -11.65 24.68
C GLY A 899 58.12 -10.58 24.30
N SER A 900 59.28 -10.98 23.75
CA SER A 900 60.24 -10.06 23.13
C SER A 900 60.03 -9.92 21.61
N GLY A 901 59.18 -10.76 21.01
CA GLY A 901 58.97 -10.87 19.56
C GLY A 901 60.05 -11.70 18.84
N GLU A 902 60.93 -12.36 19.59
CA GLU A 902 62.15 -12.97 19.03
C GLU A 902 61.93 -14.43 18.62
N GLY A 903 61.13 -15.18 19.37
CA GLY A 903 60.62 -16.49 18.96
C GLY A 903 59.61 -16.36 17.83
N PHE A 904 58.76 -15.33 17.84
CA PHE A 904 57.86 -15.04 16.71
C PHE A 904 58.62 -14.81 15.39
N LEU A 905 59.75 -14.10 15.43
CA LEU A 905 60.61 -13.88 14.25
C LEU A 905 61.30 -15.17 13.78
N GLN A 906 61.58 -16.12 14.69
CA GLN A 906 62.04 -17.46 14.31
C GLN A 906 60.91 -18.34 13.75
N VAL A 907 59.65 -18.18 14.22
CA VAL A 907 58.47 -18.83 13.62
C VAL A 907 58.26 -18.34 12.18
N GLU A 908 58.45 -17.05 11.92
CA GLU A 908 58.44 -16.49 10.57
C GLU A 908 59.54 -17.11 9.68
N ARG A 909 60.77 -17.23 10.18
CA ARG A 909 61.87 -17.92 9.47
C ARG A 909 61.53 -19.39 9.18
N SER A 910 60.93 -20.08 10.13
CA SER A 910 60.49 -21.47 10.00
C SER A 910 59.51 -21.65 8.84
N CYS A 911 58.51 -20.77 8.73
CA CYS A 911 57.49 -20.84 7.69
C CYS A 911 58.04 -20.60 6.26
N ARG A 912 59.26 -20.05 6.10
CA ARG A 912 59.91 -19.90 4.78
C ARG A 912 60.70 -21.15 4.39
N GLU A 913 61.37 -21.77 5.37
CA GLU A 913 62.42 -22.77 5.16
C GLU A 913 61.97 -24.23 5.40
N PHE A 914 61.17 -24.48 6.44
CA PHE A 914 60.94 -25.85 6.97
C PHE A 914 60.26 -26.81 5.99
N ARG A 915 59.50 -26.27 5.03
CA ARG A 915 58.88 -27.01 3.92
C ARG A 915 59.85 -27.92 3.13
N LYS A 916 61.13 -27.54 2.98
CA LYS A 916 62.14 -28.35 2.25
C LYS A 916 62.55 -29.64 2.98
N TRP A 917 62.32 -29.69 4.29
CA TRP A 917 62.70 -30.77 5.19
C TRP A 917 61.55 -31.76 5.48
N GLY A 918 60.36 -31.51 4.93
CA GLY A 918 59.14 -32.24 5.32
C GLY A 918 58.65 -31.87 6.73
N LEU A 919 59.03 -30.69 7.23
CA LEU A 919 58.63 -30.17 8.54
C LEU A 919 57.47 -29.17 8.36
N GLY A 920 56.27 -29.62 8.70
CA GLY A 920 55.08 -28.76 8.72
C GLY A 920 55.06 -27.86 9.95
N VAL A 921 54.32 -26.76 9.85
CA VAL A 921 54.09 -25.80 10.95
C VAL A 921 52.60 -25.51 11.04
N MET A 922 52.03 -25.62 12.23
CA MET A 922 50.66 -25.23 12.55
C MET A 922 50.68 -24.11 13.59
N LEU A 923 50.14 -22.95 13.23
CA LEU A 923 50.05 -21.77 14.09
C LEU A 923 48.62 -21.63 14.60
N ILE A 924 48.41 -21.57 15.92
CA ILE A 924 47.09 -21.42 16.52
C ILE A 924 47.04 -20.10 17.29
N SER A 925 46.05 -19.26 16.99
CA SER A 925 45.92 -17.92 17.57
C SER A 925 44.46 -17.50 17.73
N GLN A 926 44.21 -16.41 18.43
CA GLN A 926 42.88 -15.82 18.55
C GLN A 926 42.62 -14.89 17.35
N VAL A 927 43.50 -13.91 17.14
CA VAL A 927 43.46 -12.96 16.01
C VAL A 927 44.35 -13.47 14.86
N LEU A 928 43.88 -13.35 13.61
CA LEU A 928 44.63 -13.68 12.39
C LEU A 928 45.35 -12.44 11.81
N ASN A 929 44.88 -11.22 12.10
CA ASN A 929 45.53 -9.99 11.69
C ASN A 929 46.95 -9.86 12.26
N ASP A 930 47.18 -10.36 13.48
CA ASP A 930 48.46 -10.39 14.22
C ASP A 930 49.67 -10.98 13.48
N PHE A 931 49.46 -11.75 12.40
CA PHE A 931 50.54 -12.32 11.61
C PHE A 931 50.99 -11.41 10.48
N VAL A 932 52.30 -11.21 10.35
CA VAL A 932 52.92 -10.42 9.28
C VAL A 932 52.63 -11.04 7.90
N GLY A 933 52.64 -10.22 6.84
CA GLY A 933 52.36 -10.62 5.46
C GLY A 933 53.19 -11.82 4.98
N GLU A 934 54.46 -11.92 5.36
CA GLU A 934 55.34 -13.04 5.01
C GLU A 934 54.79 -14.39 5.50
N ILE A 935 54.29 -14.46 6.73
CA ILE A 935 53.69 -15.68 7.29
C ILE A 935 52.42 -16.03 6.49
N LYS A 936 51.56 -15.05 6.23
CA LYS A 936 50.33 -15.19 5.42
C LYS A 936 50.60 -15.56 3.95
N ALA A 937 51.81 -15.31 3.43
CA ALA A 937 52.22 -15.66 2.06
C ALA A 937 52.80 -17.08 1.94
N ASN A 938 53.34 -17.64 3.03
CA ASN A 938 53.93 -18.99 3.04
C ASN A 938 53.00 -20.08 3.61
N ILE A 939 51.93 -19.71 4.32
CA ILE A 939 50.90 -20.64 4.80
C ILE A 939 49.83 -20.87 3.71
N ASN A 940 49.72 -22.11 3.23
CA ASN A 940 48.75 -22.52 2.22
C ASN A 940 47.37 -22.88 2.82
N THR A 941 47.27 -23.27 4.10
CA THR A 941 46.01 -23.73 4.71
C THR A 941 45.53 -22.80 5.83
N GLU A 942 44.44 -22.05 5.60
CA GLU A 942 43.82 -21.10 6.54
C GLU A 942 42.50 -21.68 7.09
N VAL A 943 42.41 -21.89 8.41
CA VAL A 943 41.22 -22.40 9.11
C VAL A 943 40.70 -21.34 10.08
N GLN A 944 39.71 -20.58 9.64
CA GLN A 944 39.11 -19.48 10.39
C GLN A 944 37.80 -19.92 11.04
N THR A 945 37.82 -20.16 12.35
CA THR A 945 36.58 -20.26 13.16
C THR A 945 35.97 -18.87 13.34
N ARG A 946 34.69 -18.81 13.74
CA ARG A 946 33.97 -17.55 14.00
C ARG A 946 34.82 -16.60 14.85
N THR A 947 34.94 -15.35 14.41
CA THR A 947 35.63 -14.27 15.13
C THR A 947 34.69 -13.10 15.36
N LEU A 948 35.07 -12.20 16.28
CA LEU A 948 34.44 -10.90 16.50
C LEU A 948 35.38 -9.73 16.16
N GLU A 949 36.65 -10.03 15.85
CA GLU A 949 37.69 -9.05 15.55
C GLU A 949 37.40 -8.32 14.22
N GLU A 950 37.06 -7.04 14.28
CA GLU A 950 36.67 -6.24 13.11
C GLU A 950 37.72 -6.27 12.00
N THR A 951 39.01 -6.26 12.35
CA THR A 951 40.09 -6.30 11.35
C THR A 951 40.22 -7.65 10.62
N ASP A 952 39.87 -8.77 11.26
CA ASP A 952 39.77 -10.08 10.60
C ASP A 952 38.50 -10.19 9.76
N LEU A 953 37.38 -9.67 10.27
CA LEU A 953 36.10 -9.62 9.55
C LEU A 953 36.22 -8.78 8.27
N GLU A 954 36.88 -7.62 8.34
CA GLU A 954 37.10 -6.73 7.19
C GLU A 954 38.06 -7.34 6.17
N ARG A 955 39.16 -7.96 6.63
CA ARG A 955 40.05 -8.76 5.78
C ARG A 955 39.28 -9.80 4.98
N ILE A 956 38.29 -10.45 5.59
CA ILE A 956 37.45 -11.49 4.96
C ILE A 956 36.41 -10.88 4.00
N ARG A 957 35.82 -9.73 4.37
CA ARG A 957 34.94 -8.94 3.49
C ARG A 957 35.65 -8.53 2.20
N VAL A 958 36.87 -8.02 2.30
CA VAL A 958 37.68 -7.54 1.16
C VAL A 958 38.28 -8.69 0.35
N LYS A 959 38.87 -9.71 1.00
CA LYS A 959 39.58 -10.81 0.30
C LYS A 959 38.64 -11.83 -0.35
N TYR A 960 37.48 -12.11 0.26
CA TYR A 960 36.59 -13.20 -0.15
C TYR A 960 35.16 -12.74 -0.47
N GLY A 961 34.65 -11.72 0.23
CA GLY A 961 33.35 -11.09 -0.05
C GLY A 961 32.35 -11.17 1.11
N GLU A 962 31.39 -10.25 1.07
CA GLU A 962 30.25 -10.08 1.98
C GLU A 962 29.54 -11.39 2.41
N GLU A 963 29.27 -12.31 1.49
CA GLU A 963 28.54 -13.55 1.83
C GLU A 963 29.40 -14.55 2.63
N PHE A 964 30.74 -14.49 2.52
CA PHE A 964 31.65 -15.26 3.38
C PHE A 964 31.73 -14.67 4.79
N LEU A 965 31.78 -13.34 4.91
CA LEU A 965 31.67 -12.63 6.19
C LEU A 965 30.38 -13.04 6.92
N LYS A 966 29.22 -12.94 6.26
CA LYS A 966 27.91 -13.33 6.84
C LYS A 966 27.87 -14.81 7.22
N SER A 967 28.46 -15.69 6.41
CA SER A 967 28.54 -17.13 6.70
C SER A 967 29.43 -17.42 7.92
N LEU A 968 30.51 -16.66 8.11
CA LEU A 968 31.44 -16.82 9.24
C LEU A 968 30.86 -16.30 10.56
N VAL A 969 30.24 -15.13 10.57
CA VAL A 969 29.57 -14.56 11.76
C VAL A 969 28.43 -15.47 12.24
N ARG A 970 27.76 -16.17 11.30
CA ARG A 970 26.69 -17.14 11.56
C ARG A 970 27.17 -18.58 11.80
N ALA A 971 28.48 -18.84 11.84
CA ALA A 971 29.00 -20.20 11.98
C ALA A 971 28.72 -20.79 13.37
N GLU A 972 28.32 -22.06 13.41
CA GLU A 972 28.19 -22.85 14.64
C GLU A 972 29.56 -23.19 15.23
N VAL A 973 29.61 -23.47 16.54
CA VAL A 973 30.82 -23.97 17.21
C VAL A 973 31.27 -25.30 16.56
N GLY A 974 32.55 -25.40 16.21
CA GLY A 974 33.09 -26.54 15.46
C GLY A 974 32.87 -26.46 13.93
N VAL A 975 32.27 -25.38 13.42
CA VAL A 975 32.30 -25.04 12.00
C VAL A 975 33.32 -23.92 11.75
N ALA A 976 34.22 -24.14 10.80
CA ALA A 976 35.21 -23.15 10.39
C ALA A 976 35.13 -22.88 8.88
N MET A 977 35.48 -21.66 8.49
CA MET A 977 35.84 -21.33 7.11
C MET A 977 37.22 -21.92 6.83
N PHE A 978 37.28 -22.91 5.96
CA PHE A 978 38.50 -23.56 5.50
C PHE A 978 38.90 -22.99 4.13
N GLN A 979 40.15 -22.57 3.98
CA GLN A 979 40.70 -22.12 2.72
C GLN A 979 42.05 -22.79 2.47
N ASN A 980 42.27 -23.21 1.23
CA ASN A 980 43.56 -23.64 0.71
C ASN A 980 43.65 -23.16 -0.75
N ALA A 981 44.84 -22.81 -1.25
CA ALA A 981 44.98 -22.24 -2.59
C ALA A 981 44.57 -23.21 -3.72
N GLU A 982 44.68 -24.51 -3.50
CA GLU A 982 44.42 -25.55 -4.50
C GLU A 982 42.96 -26.02 -4.48
N TYR A 983 42.30 -26.01 -3.32
CA TYR A 983 40.92 -26.50 -3.18
C TYR A 983 39.89 -25.45 -3.55
N ASN A 984 38.74 -25.87 -4.11
CA ASN A 984 37.62 -24.98 -4.48
C ASN A 984 38.07 -23.74 -5.30
N ARG A 985 39.11 -23.93 -6.13
CA ARG A 985 39.78 -22.88 -6.93
C ARG A 985 40.31 -21.70 -6.08
N GLY A 986 40.83 -22.00 -4.89
CA GLY A 986 41.37 -21.03 -3.93
C GLY A 986 40.32 -20.33 -3.07
N ARG A 987 39.02 -20.58 -3.30
CA ARG A 987 37.92 -19.94 -2.55
C ARG A 987 37.67 -20.67 -1.23
N PRO A 988 37.44 -19.97 -0.11
CA PRO A 988 37.03 -20.63 1.13
C PRO A 988 35.75 -21.44 0.96
N TYR A 989 35.58 -22.44 1.83
CA TYR A 989 34.34 -23.17 2.05
C TYR A 989 34.23 -23.56 3.52
N PHE A 990 33.04 -23.92 4.01
CA PHE A 990 32.85 -24.21 5.43
C PHE A 990 32.88 -25.72 5.70
N ILE A 991 33.62 -26.12 6.75
CA ILE A 991 33.74 -27.50 7.23
C ILE A 991 33.18 -27.57 8.65
N ASN A 992 32.26 -28.51 8.89
CA ASN A 992 31.85 -28.95 10.22
C ASN A 992 32.83 -30.06 10.62
N PHE A 993 33.76 -29.76 11.52
CA PHE A 993 34.83 -30.69 11.92
C PHE A 993 34.26 -31.86 12.73
N ARG A 994 34.83 -33.06 12.57
CA ARG A 994 34.44 -34.21 13.39
C ARG A 994 34.80 -33.98 14.88
N PRO A 995 34.10 -34.59 15.85
CA PRO A 995 34.57 -34.60 17.23
C PRO A 995 35.92 -35.34 17.35
N ILE A 996 36.70 -34.98 18.36
CA ILE A 996 38.00 -35.59 18.69
C ILE A 996 37.84 -37.01 19.27
N LEU A 997 38.86 -37.84 19.07
CA LEU A 997 38.98 -39.21 19.59
C LEU A 997 39.65 -39.25 20.98
N HIS A 998 40.48 -38.26 21.30
CA HIS A 998 41.14 -38.09 22.60
C HIS A 998 40.29 -37.33 23.65
N ASN A 999 40.84 -37.13 24.85
CA ASN A 999 40.14 -36.49 25.96
C ASN A 999 40.15 -34.95 25.89
N THR A 1000 39.01 -34.32 26.16
CA THR A 1000 38.84 -32.85 26.17
C THR A 1000 39.63 -32.14 27.28
N ARG A 1001 40.09 -32.87 28.30
CA ARG A 1001 40.73 -32.32 29.50
C ARG A 1001 42.23 -32.58 29.51
N ARG A 1002 42.99 -31.63 30.06
CA ARG A 1002 44.39 -31.85 30.43
C ARG A 1002 44.51 -33.01 31.42
N LEU A 1003 45.67 -33.66 31.43
CA LEU A 1003 46.07 -34.58 32.48
C LEU A 1003 46.10 -33.88 33.84
N THR A 1004 45.90 -34.65 34.90
CA THR A 1004 46.05 -34.15 36.28
C THR A 1004 47.49 -33.70 36.54
N ASP A 1005 47.70 -32.71 37.40
CA ASP A 1005 49.04 -32.26 37.76
C ASP A 1005 49.87 -33.37 38.44
N GLU A 1006 49.22 -34.36 39.07
CA GLU A 1006 49.86 -35.60 39.54
C GLU A 1006 50.36 -36.50 38.40
N GLU A 1007 49.57 -36.71 37.34
CA GLU A 1007 50.02 -37.45 36.15
C GLU A 1007 51.15 -36.71 35.43
N LEU A 1008 51.09 -35.37 35.35
CA LEU A 1008 52.15 -34.56 34.77
C LEU A 1008 53.45 -34.64 35.61
N ALA A 1009 53.34 -34.63 36.94
CA ALA A 1009 54.48 -34.87 37.83
C ALA A 1009 55.07 -36.28 37.66
N LYS A 1010 54.23 -37.30 37.47
CA LYS A 1010 54.66 -38.67 37.13
C LYS A 1010 55.41 -38.69 35.78
N TYR A 1011 54.85 -38.11 34.72
CA TYR A 1011 55.53 -38.00 33.42
C TYR A 1011 56.92 -37.35 33.55
N ASN A 1012 57.03 -36.21 34.24
CA ASN A 1012 58.33 -35.58 34.49
C ASN A 1012 59.30 -36.49 35.26
N LYS A 1013 58.87 -37.07 36.40
CA LYS A 1013 59.68 -37.98 37.23
C LYS A 1013 60.26 -39.13 36.41
N TYR A 1014 59.42 -39.82 35.64
CA TYR A 1014 59.87 -40.97 34.84
C TYR A 1014 60.73 -40.55 33.66
N ASN A 1015 60.46 -39.41 33.03
CA ASN A 1015 61.31 -38.86 31.98
C ASN A 1015 62.71 -38.51 32.50
N ASP A 1016 62.82 -37.88 33.68
CA ASP A 1016 64.13 -37.55 34.25
C ASP A 1016 64.93 -38.79 34.69
N MET A 1017 64.25 -39.81 35.22
CA MET A 1017 64.86 -41.11 35.53
C MET A 1017 65.34 -41.84 34.25
N VAL A 1018 64.51 -41.87 33.22
CA VAL A 1018 64.82 -42.53 31.93
C VAL A 1018 65.90 -41.81 31.15
N ASP A 1019 65.92 -40.48 31.18
CA ASP A 1019 66.97 -39.68 30.54
C ASP A 1019 68.31 -39.80 31.29
N ASP A 1020 68.32 -39.86 32.64
CA ASP A 1020 69.56 -40.13 33.39
C ASP A 1020 70.08 -41.54 33.11
N ILE A 1021 69.20 -42.55 33.06
CA ILE A 1021 69.55 -43.91 32.64
C ILE A 1021 70.08 -43.93 31.19
N GLU A 1022 69.50 -43.16 30.26
CA GLU A 1022 70.01 -43.03 28.89
C GLU A 1022 71.40 -42.37 28.86
N ASP A 1023 71.61 -41.29 29.60
CA ASP A 1023 72.91 -40.62 29.73
C ASP A 1023 73.95 -41.51 30.43
N GLN A 1024 73.55 -42.40 31.35
CA GLN A 1024 74.42 -43.44 31.92
C GLN A 1024 74.78 -44.51 30.88
N MET A 1025 73.81 -45.00 30.09
CA MET A 1025 74.07 -45.96 29.02
C MET A 1025 75.03 -45.38 27.95
N ILE A 1026 74.84 -44.12 27.55
CA ILE A 1026 75.73 -43.41 26.62
C ILE A 1026 77.17 -43.28 27.19
N GLN A 1027 77.34 -43.31 28.50
CA GLN A 1027 78.67 -43.38 29.13
C GLN A 1027 79.24 -44.80 29.14
N LEU A 1028 78.44 -45.82 29.47
CA LEU A 1028 78.85 -47.24 29.42
C LEU A 1028 79.27 -47.67 28.00
N GLU A 1029 78.57 -47.20 26.97
CA GLU A 1029 78.91 -47.44 25.56
C GLU A 1029 80.26 -46.82 25.16
N LYS A 1030 80.60 -45.65 25.71
CA LYS A 1030 81.93 -45.01 25.53
C LYS A 1030 83.05 -45.76 26.26
N GLU A 1031 82.71 -46.45 27.35
CA GLU A 1031 83.58 -47.40 28.06
C GLU A 1031 83.61 -48.80 27.40
N LYS A 1032 82.97 -48.96 26.22
CA LYS A 1032 82.91 -50.18 25.39
C LYS A 1032 82.17 -51.36 26.01
N ILE A 1033 81.24 -51.12 26.93
CA ILE A 1033 80.32 -52.17 27.41
C ILE A 1033 79.21 -52.39 26.38
N ASP A 1034 78.86 -53.65 26.12
CA ASP A 1034 77.63 -53.98 25.38
C ASP A 1034 76.41 -53.69 26.25
N ILE A 1035 75.54 -52.83 25.71
CA ILE A 1035 74.32 -52.35 26.35
C ILE A 1035 73.08 -52.66 25.52
N PHE A 1036 73.14 -53.61 24.57
CA PHE A 1036 72.03 -53.94 23.68
C PHE A 1036 70.74 -54.32 24.45
N ASP A 1037 70.84 -55.28 25.37
CA ASP A 1037 69.73 -55.70 26.24
C ASP A 1037 69.15 -54.53 27.05
N LEU A 1038 70.04 -53.71 27.61
CA LEU A 1038 69.68 -52.56 28.44
C LEU A 1038 68.95 -51.50 27.60
N LYS A 1039 69.40 -51.24 26.37
CA LYS A 1039 68.72 -50.38 25.38
C LYS A 1039 67.35 -50.94 24.97
N MET A 1040 67.20 -52.26 24.86
CA MET A 1040 65.90 -52.89 24.59
C MET A 1040 64.93 -52.72 25.77
N GLU A 1041 65.38 -52.95 27.00
CA GLU A 1041 64.57 -52.75 28.21
C GLU A 1041 64.20 -51.27 28.42
N LEU A 1042 65.15 -50.34 28.23
CA LEU A 1042 64.89 -48.90 28.27
C LEU A 1042 63.88 -48.45 27.19
N LYS A 1043 63.92 -49.06 26.01
CA LYS A 1043 62.92 -48.82 24.95
C LYS A 1043 61.53 -49.31 25.35
N LEU A 1044 61.41 -50.45 26.04
CA LEU A 1044 60.14 -50.91 26.61
C LEU A 1044 59.62 -49.91 27.66
N ILE A 1045 60.48 -49.40 28.55
CA ILE A 1045 60.10 -48.37 29.53
C ILE A 1045 59.57 -47.11 28.82
N LYS A 1046 60.31 -46.58 27.83
CA LYS A 1046 59.87 -45.42 27.02
C LYS A 1046 58.51 -45.66 26.37
N ASP A 1047 58.24 -46.87 25.86
CA ASP A 1047 56.94 -47.25 25.29
C ASP A 1047 55.80 -47.37 26.33
N LYS A 1048 56.09 -47.75 27.59
CA LYS A 1048 55.11 -47.77 28.68
C LYS A 1048 54.81 -46.38 29.23
N ILE A 1049 55.82 -45.49 29.32
CA ILE A 1049 55.60 -44.06 29.59
C ILE A 1049 54.71 -43.46 28.49
N MET A 1050 55.04 -43.70 27.21
CA MET A 1050 54.28 -43.20 26.07
C MET A 1050 52.83 -43.73 25.93
N THR A 1051 52.45 -44.71 26.76
CA THR A 1051 51.08 -45.23 26.87
C THR A 1051 50.43 -44.94 28.24
N GLY A 1052 51.12 -44.21 29.13
CA GLY A 1052 50.63 -43.80 30.45
C GLY A 1052 50.57 -44.93 31.48
N ASN A 1053 51.16 -46.10 31.21
CA ASN A 1053 51.09 -47.26 32.10
C ASN A 1053 52.20 -47.23 33.16
N PHE A 1054 52.09 -46.28 34.08
CA PHE A 1054 53.10 -46.01 35.10
C PHE A 1054 53.43 -47.20 36.00
N SER A 1055 52.44 -48.00 36.41
CA SER A 1055 52.67 -49.18 37.25
C SER A 1055 53.58 -50.22 36.59
N VAL A 1056 53.58 -50.32 35.25
CA VAL A 1056 54.51 -51.18 34.50
C VAL A 1056 55.86 -50.48 34.27
N VAL A 1057 55.90 -49.14 34.26
CA VAL A 1057 57.15 -48.36 34.24
C VAL A 1057 57.93 -48.54 35.55
N ASP A 1058 57.26 -48.52 36.71
CA ASP A 1058 57.90 -48.78 38.01
C ASP A 1058 58.56 -50.18 38.01
N ILE A 1059 57.83 -51.24 37.65
CA ILE A 1059 58.33 -52.63 37.60
C ILE A 1059 59.58 -52.76 36.71
N TYR A 1060 59.59 -52.16 35.52
CA TYR A 1060 60.77 -52.22 34.64
C TYR A 1060 61.94 -51.36 35.15
N LEU A 1061 61.69 -50.26 35.86
CA LEU A 1061 62.75 -49.45 36.47
C LEU A 1061 63.39 -50.15 37.68
N GLU A 1062 62.59 -50.88 38.47
CA GLU A 1062 63.07 -51.75 39.56
C GLU A 1062 63.97 -52.88 39.03
N GLY A 1063 63.69 -53.41 37.84
CA GLY A 1063 64.57 -54.37 37.16
C GLY A 1063 65.82 -53.73 36.52
N LEU A 1064 65.66 -52.67 35.74
CA LEU A 1064 66.75 -52.07 34.95
C LEU A 1064 67.75 -51.29 35.79
N GLY A 1065 67.30 -50.57 36.82
CA GLY A 1065 68.16 -49.73 37.66
C GLY A 1065 69.35 -50.50 38.28
N PRO A 1066 69.10 -51.59 39.02
CA PRO A 1066 70.14 -52.45 39.58
C PRO A 1066 71.06 -53.08 38.52
N ARG A 1067 70.54 -53.42 37.32
CA ARG A 1067 71.37 -53.93 36.21
C ARG A 1067 72.37 -52.86 35.76
N VAL A 1068 71.93 -51.62 35.54
CA VAL A 1068 72.80 -50.51 35.15
C VAL A 1068 73.82 -50.19 36.24
N THR A 1069 73.42 -50.19 37.52
CA THR A 1069 74.36 -50.03 38.65
C THR A 1069 75.44 -51.12 38.67
N LYS A 1070 75.07 -52.38 38.42
CA LYS A 1070 76.00 -53.52 38.41
C LYS A 1070 77.07 -53.41 37.30
N GLU A 1071 76.74 -52.85 36.14
CA GLU A 1071 77.74 -52.60 35.09
C GLU A 1071 78.74 -51.50 35.48
N TRP A 1072 78.31 -50.48 36.23
CA TRP A 1072 79.20 -49.48 36.81
C TRP A 1072 80.12 -50.07 37.89
N GLU A 1073 79.59 -50.94 38.75
CA GLU A 1073 80.37 -51.66 39.76
C GLU A 1073 81.47 -52.53 39.14
N LYS A 1074 81.18 -53.26 38.05
CA LYS A 1074 82.21 -54.01 37.30
C LYS A 1074 83.35 -53.14 36.78
N LEU A 1075 83.07 -51.89 36.40
CA LEU A 1075 84.10 -50.93 35.94
C LEU A 1075 84.90 -50.31 37.08
N GLY A 1076 84.47 -50.45 38.35
CA GLY A 1076 85.00 -49.67 39.47
C GLY A 1076 84.77 -48.15 39.33
N LYS A 1077 83.88 -47.74 38.42
CA LYS A 1077 83.60 -46.33 38.09
C LYS A 1077 82.19 -45.95 38.59
N LYS A 1078 81.99 -44.67 38.90
CA LYS A 1078 80.65 -44.13 39.17
C LYS A 1078 80.16 -43.33 37.97
N PRO A 1079 78.86 -43.38 37.62
CA PRO A 1079 78.30 -42.57 36.54
C PRO A 1079 78.51 -41.07 36.82
N LYS A 1080 78.81 -40.30 35.77
CA LYS A 1080 78.76 -38.84 35.87
C LYS A 1080 77.29 -38.44 35.91
N LYS A 1081 76.88 -37.74 36.97
CA LYS A 1081 75.52 -37.19 37.11
C LYS A 1081 75.12 -36.44 35.84
N ARG A 1082 73.93 -36.75 35.31
CA ARG A 1082 73.31 -36.01 34.21
C ARG A 1082 73.32 -34.50 34.50
N LYS A 1083 73.67 -33.71 33.48
CA LYS A 1083 73.52 -32.25 33.47
C LYS A 1083 72.58 -31.90 32.33
N ILE A 1084 71.56 -31.09 32.62
CA ILE A 1084 70.72 -30.51 31.57
C ILE A 1084 71.61 -29.59 30.73
N ASN A 1085 71.73 -29.87 29.44
CA ASN A 1085 72.50 -29.04 28.52
C ASN A 1085 71.74 -27.73 28.32
N LEU A 1086 72.36 -26.60 28.70
CA LEU A 1086 71.81 -25.26 28.54
C LEU A 1086 72.60 -24.49 27.48
N VAL A 1087 71.88 -23.79 26.61
CA VAL A 1087 72.45 -22.94 25.56
C VAL A 1087 72.92 -21.61 26.15
N SER A 1088 73.97 -21.00 25.58
CA SER A 1088 74.37 -19.63 25.95
C SER A 1088 73.36 -18.60 25.42
N GLU A 1089 73.10 -17.52 26.17
CA GLU A 1089 72.16 -16.49 25.70
C GLU A 1089 72.66 -15.74 24.47
N GLU A 1090 73.97 -15.57 24.37
CA GLU A 1090 74.66 -14.94 23.23
C GLU A 1090 74.43 -15.73 21.93
N GLU A 1091 74.43 -17.06 21.99
CA GLU A 1091 74.10 -17.93 20.84
C GLU A 1091 72.63 -17.89 20.40
N VAL A 1092 71.69 -17.50 21.27
CA VAL A 1092 70.28 -17.33 20.90
C VAL A 1092 70.07 -15.92 20.34
N LYS A 1093 70.60 -14.90 21.02
CA LYS A 1093 70.54 -13.49 20.59
C LYS A 1093 71.22 -13.28 19.23
N SER A 1094 72.36 -13.94 18.97
CA SER A 1094 73.05 -13.89 17.67
C SER A 1094 72.24 -14.54 16.54
N ALA A 1095 71.60 -15.70 16.77
CA ALA A 1095 70.73 -16.34 15.78
C ALA A 1095 69.46 -15.54 15.47
N VAL A 1096 68.93 -14.81 16.46
CA VAL A 1096 67.84 -13.84 16.26
C VAL A 1096 68.32 -12.62 15.48
N LEU A 1097 69.53 -12.10 15.76
CA LEU A 1097 70.15 -11.01 15.00
C LEU A 1097 70.40 -11.40 13.54
N GLU A 1098 70.81 -12.64 13.28
CA GLU A 1098 70.96 -13.20 11.94
C GLU A 1098 69.63 -13.20 11.17
N ALA A 1099 68.56 -13.71 11.80
CA ALA A 1099 67.22 -13.75 11.20
C ALA A 1099 66.63 -12.34 10.97
N LYS A 1100 66.91 -11.37 11.87
CA LYS A 1100 66.59 -9.94 11.68
C LYS A 1100 67.29 -9.38 10.43
N LYS A 1101 68.61 -9.58 10.30
CA LYS A 1101 69.41 -9.18 9.12
C LYS A 1101 68.97 -9.88 7.83
N GLU A 1102 68.51 -11.12 7.90
CA GLU A 1102 67.96 -11.86 6.76
C GLU A 1102 66.65 -11.22 6.27
N LYS A 1103 65.74 -10.88 7.19
CA LYS A 1103 64.48 -10.18 6.88
C LYS A 1103 64.71 -8.79 6.31
N GLU A 1104 65.62 -8.00 6.89
CA GLU A 1104 66.00 -6.67 6.37
C GLU A 1104 66.49 -6.74 4.91
N LYS A 1105 67.32 -7.74 4.58
CA LYS A 1105 67.79 -7.99 3.20
C LYS A 1105 66.67 -8.38 2.23
N ILE A 1106 65.59 -8.99 2.70
CA ILE A 1106 64.41 -9.36 1.88
C ILE A 1106 63.55 -8.13 1.63
N ILE A 1107 63.22 -7.35 2.67
CA ILE A 1107 62.47 -6.08 2.55
C ILE A 1107 63.21 -5.10 1.61
N ALA A 1108 64.55 -5.04 1.69
CA ALA A 1108 65.38 -4.22 0.79
C ALA A 1108 65.45 -4.75 -0.66
N LYS A 1109 65.11 -6.03 -0.91
CA LYS A 1109 64.94 -6.57 -2.26
C LYS A 1109 63.54 -6.30 -2.80
N GLU A 1110 62.50 -6.44 -1.98
CA GLU A 1110 61.11 -6.24 -2.40
C GLU A 1110 60.85 -4.79 -2.83
N LYS A 1111 61.32 -3.80 -2.05
CA LYS A 1111 61.26 -2.38 -2.44
C LYS A 1111 61.95 -2.12 -3.79
N LYS A 1112 63.11 -2.75 -4.04
CA LYS A 1112 63.84 -2.64 -5.32
C LYS A 1112 63.18 -3.38 -6.50
N VAL A 1113 62.11 -4.14 -6.26
CA VAL A 1113 61.27 -4.73 -7.32
C VAL A 1113 60.06 -3.84 -7.63
N GLU A 1114 59.55 -3.11 -6.64
CA GLU A 1114 58.49 -2.10 -6.84
C GLU A 1114 59.02 -0.81 -7.49
N GLU A 1115 60.25 -0.40 -7.20
CA GLU A 1115 60.92 0.81 -7.75
C GLU A 1115 61.36 0.68 -9.24
N LYS A 1116 60.57 -0.01 -10.09
CA LYS A 1116 60.72 0.03 -11.56
C LYS A 1116 59.59 0.84 -12.20
N PRO A 1117 59.86 2.01 -12.79
CA PRO A 1117 58.81 2.88 -13.32
C PRO A 1117 58.01 2.24 -14.46
N LEU A 1118 56.69 2.13 -14.27
CA LEU A 1118 55.73 2.16 -15.38
C LEU A 1118 55.45 3.63 -15.68
N VAL A 1119 55.84 4.10 -16.86
CA VAL A 1119 55.60 5.48 -17.29
C VAL A 1119 54.11 5.65 -17.60
N GLU A 1120 53.42 6.52 -16.86
CA GLU A 1120 52.06 6.95 -17.22
C GLU A 1120 52.07 7.85 -18.46
N LYS A 1121 51.04 7.73 -19.29
CA LYS A 1121 50.48 8.84 -20.06
C LYS A 1121 48.96 8.91 -19.87
N LYS A 1122 48.59 9.62 -18.82
CA LYS A 1122 47.40 10.51 -18.76
C LYS A 1122 47.54 11.60 -19.84
N GLU A 1123 46.53 12.30 -20.34
CA GLU A 1123 45.04 12.29 -20.24
C GLU A 1123 44.56 12.84 -21.64
N LYS A 1124 43.32 13.23 -22.00
CA LYS A 1124 42.10 13.58 -21.27
C LYS A 1124 40.84 13.51 -22.17
N ASP A 1125 39.68 13.30 -21.54
CA ASP A 1125 38.31 13.88 -21.63
C ASP A 1125 37.96 14.92 -22.74
N ALA A 1126 36.71 15.31 -23.04
CA ALA A 1126 35.37 15.12 -22.42
C ALA A 1126 34.28 15.00 -23.55
N GLY A 1127 32.95 15.11 -23.40
CA GLY A 1127 31.96 15.40 -22.34
C GLY A 1127 30.54 15.08 -22.91
N ASP A 1128 29.44 14.92 -22.17
CA ASP A 1128 28.75 15.84 -21.22
C ASP A 1128 28.42 17.22 -21.82
N GLY A 1129 27.24 17.84 -21.61
CA GLY A 1129 26.02 17.46 -20.87
C GLY A 1129 25.13 18.69 -20.59
N GLU A 1130 23.83 18.53 -20.31
CA GLU A 1130 22.87 19.61 -19.97
C GLU A 1130 21.70 19.06 -19.11
N LYS A 1131 20.97 19.78 -18.25
CA LYS A 1131 20.86 21.21 -17.81
C LYS A 1131 20.34 21.16 -16.33
N LYS A 1132 20.15 22.20 -15.50
CA LYS A 1132 20.20 23.70 -15.46
C LYS A 1132 20.54 24.04 -13.97
N LEU A 1133 20.70 25.25 -13.41
CA LEU A 1133 20.60 26.68 -13.79
C LEU A 1133 21.99 27.35 -13.58
N ASP A 1134 22.42 28.46 -14.20
CA ASP A 1134 21.90 29.83 -14.45
C ASP A 1134 22.05 30.84 -13.27
N ASP A 1135 22.90 31.87 -13.48
CA ASP A 1135 22.44 33.26 -13.40
C ASP A 1135 23.35 34.22 -14.23
N LYS A 1136 22.76 34.88 -15.25
CA LYS A 1136 23.22 36.10 -16.00
C LYS A 1136 24.59 36.09 -16.72
N SER A 1137 24.81 36.78 -17.86
CA SER A 1137 23.91 37.44 -18.84
C SER A 1137 24.70 37.92 -20.10
N ASN A 1138 24.03 38.01 -21.26
CA ASN A 1138 24.43 38.72 -22.51
C ASN A 1138 25.61 38.12 -23.35
N SER A 1139 25.66 38.21 -24.70
CA SER A 1139 24.66 38.50 -25.75
C SER A 1139 25.28 38.41 -27.18
N VAL A 1140 24.49 38.10 -28.24
CA VAL A 1140 24.79 38.23 -29.70
C VAL A 1140 25.83 37.23 -30.26
N SER A 1141 25.45 36.22 -31.09
CA SER A 1141 25.53 36.09 -32.59
C SER A 1141 26.95 36.30 -33.22
N GLU A 1142 27.38 35.66 -34.32
CA GLU A 1142 26.65 35.14 -35.50
C GLU A 1142 27.37 33.97 -36.25
N GLU A 1143 26.89 33.62 -37.47
CA GLU A 1143 27.05 32.38 -38.26
C GLU A 1143 28.45 31.84 -38.72
N GLY A 1144 28.55 30.49 -38.87
CA GLY A 1144 29.12 29.83 -40.08
C GLY A 1144 30.65 29.52 -40.17
N VAL A 1145 31.18 28.79 -41.19
CA VAL A 1145 30.62 27.76 -42.12
C VAL A 1145 31.75 27.04 -42.95
N LEU A 1146 31.51 25.82 -43.48
CA LEU A 1146 32.21 25.09 -44.59
C LEU A 1146 33.63 24.40 -44.48
N LYS A 1147 33.71 23.22 -45.14
CA LYS A 1147 34.84 22.57 -45.90
C LYS A 1147 36.12 22.10 -45.16
N LYS A 1148 36.49 20.80 -45.27
CA LYS A 1148 37.25 20.07 -46.33
C LYS A 1148 38.74 20.44 -46.41
N ASP A 1149 39.61 19.42 -46.40
CA ASP A 1149 40.20 18.92 -47.66
C ASP A 1149 40.85 17.53 -47.52
N SER A 1150 41.32 16.98 -48.64
CA SER A 1150 41.83 15.60 -48.83
C SER A 1150 43.15 15.61 -49.60
N ILE A 1151 44.00 14.57 -49.48
CA ILE A 1151 44.96 14.21 -50.54
C ILE A 1151 45.40 12.74 -50.47
N GLU A 1152 45.68 12.21 -51.67
CA GLU A 1152 46.13 10.85 -52.03
C GLU A 1152 47.68 10.70 -51.87
N ILE A 1153 48.45 9.70 -52.33
CA ILE A 1153 48.27 8.39 -53.00
C ILE A 1153 49.55 7.55 -52.74
N ASN A 1154 49.50 6.21 -52.81
CA ASN A 1154 50.59 5.40 -53.42
C ASN A 1154 50.17 3.94 -53.69
N LYS A 1155 50.95 3.19 -54.49
CA LYS A 1155 50.45 2.06 -55.30
C LYS A 1155 51.50 0.95 -55.57
N ASN A 1156 51.03 -0.22 -56.02
CA ASN A 1156 51.77 -1.37 -56.64
C ASN A 1156 52.71 -2.17 -55.70
N ASP A 1157 52.92 -3.51 -55.76
CA ASP A 1157 52.31 -4.71 -56.42
C ASP A 1157 52.64 -5.96 -55.50
N ASP A 1158 52.53 -7.28 -55.78
CA ASP A 1158 52.32 -8.10 -57.00
C ASP A 1158 51.77 -9.56 -56.73
N LYS A 1159 51.48 -10.27 -57.83
CA LYS A 1159 51.16 -11.71 -58.10
C LYS A 1159 51.37 -12.82 -57.04
N SER A 1160 50.33 -13.67 -56.86
CA SER A 1160 50.18 -15.07 -57.40
C SER A 1160 49.05 -15.84 -56.66
N ALA A 1161 47.97 -16.33 -57.28
CA ALA A 1161 47.77 -17.49 -58.21
C ALA A 1161 47.66 -18.87 -57.49
N ASN A 1162 46.72 -19.81 -57.79
CA ASN A 1162 45.57 -19.77 -58.70
C ASN A 1162 44.41 -20.76 -58.32
N GLU A 1163 43.29 -20.69 -59.06
CA GLU A 1163 42.02 -21.45 -58.93
C GLU A 1163 42.07 -22.99 -59.21
N ASN A 1164 41.07 -23.75 -58.71
CA ASN A 1164 40.08 -24.52 -59.52
C ASN A 1164 39.05 -25.34 -58.66
N LYS A 1165 38.09 -26.09 -59.24
CA LYS A 1165 36.71 -25.71 -59.66
C LYS A 1165 35.86 -26.99 -59.93
N VAL A 1166 34.52 -26.88 -59.95
CA VAL A 1166 33.52 -27.87 -60.49
C VAL A 1166 33.33 -29.19 -59.68
N ASN A 1167 32.22 -29.96 -59.74
CA ASN A 1167 30.75 -29.71 -59.61
C ASN A 1167 29.98 -31.08 -59.61
N ASN A 1168 28.72 -31.15 -59.12
CA ASN A 1168 27.70 -32.20 -59.40
C ASN A 1168 27.98 -33.68 -58.97
N SER A 1169 27.02 -34.64 -58.92
CA SER A 1169 25.56 -34.59 -58.61
C SER A 1169 24.90 -36.00 -58.48
N ARG A 1170 24.01 -36.17 -57.47
CA ARG A 1170 22.72 -36.93 -57.44
C ARG A 1170 22.62 -38.49 -57.56
N GLU A 1171 21.46 -38.96 -57.06
CA GLU A 1171 20.70 -40.22 -57.31
C GLU A 1171 21.25 -41.56 -56.77
N ASN A 1172 20.44 -42.58 -56.42
CA ASN A 1172 19.09 -42.64 -55.79
C ASN A 1172 18.77 -44.11 -55.38
N VAL A 1173 17.51 -44.43 -54.99
CA VAL A 1173 16.89 -45.78 -54.84
C VAL A 1173 17.32 -46.58 -53.58
N GLU A 1174 16.51 -47.45 -52.96
CA GLU A 1174 15.11 -47.36 -52.46
C GLU A 1174 14.78 -48.64 -51.63
N ASN A 1175 13.76 -48.55 -50.75
CA ASN A 1175 12.89 -49.59 -50.16
C ASN A 1175 12.47 -49.15 -48.74
N GLU A 1176 11.22 -48.75 -48.50
CA GLU A 1176 10.06 -49.61 -48.12
C GLU A 1176 10.17 -50.22 -46.69
N LYS A 1177 9.15 -50.16 -45.81
CA LYS A 1177 7.75 -49.72 -45.97
C LYS A 1177 7.13 -49.27 -44.63
N LYS A 1178 6.20 -48.29 -44.74
CA LYS A 1178 5.07 -47.80 -43.90
C LYS A 1178 4.75 -48.45 -42.52
N GLY A 1179 4.14 -47.72 -41.57
CA GLY A 1179 3.74 -46.30 -41.58
C GLY A 1179 2.63 -45.95 -40.56
N ASP A 1180 2.30 -44.65 -40.50
CA ASP A 1180 1.02 -44.03 -40.09
C ASP A 1180 0.48 -44.27 -38.63
N ASP A 1181 -0.31 -43.37 -38.00
CA ASP A 1181 -0.99 -42.17 -38.52
C ASP A 1181 -0.98 -40.97 -37.52
N LYS A 1182 -1.46 -39.81 -37.99
CA LYS A 1182 -1.28 -38.43 -37.49
C LYS A 1182 -2.07 -38.09 -36.22
N LYS A 1183 -1.47 -37.32 -35.30
CA LYS A 1183 -1.68 -35.85 -35.25
C LYS A 1183 -0.63 -35.12 -34.39
#